data_AF-A0A2D5E6C4-F1
#
_entry.id   AF-A0A2D5E6C4-F1
#
_cell.length_a   1.000
_cell.length_b   1.000
_cell.length_c   1.000
_cell.angle_alpha   90.00
_cell.angle_beta   90.00
_cell.angle_gamma   90.00
#
_symmetry.space_group_name_H-M   'P 1'
#
loop_
_entity.id
_entity.type
_entity.pdbx_description
1 polymer ?
#
loop_
_entity_poly.entity_id
_entity_poly.type
_entity_poly.pdbx_seq_one_letter_code
_entity_poly.pdbx_strand_id
1 'polypeptide(L)'
;MIRFLSTSLLCSTLLAGNALAEDHFIQHGGTVFNPPVLMVEPGDVVQWGIGFPGGSPRTITSGEDCIPDGLWFDGEIPPGLFTWEVPLGIEVTEIPYFNRLACKNGEPGLLRIIDIRRVPSEYPTIQEALDAADPYDTILIAPGTYFETFLVPSDDHLLIQGELDAEGDLAVVIGPERGSKLTFPTMSINGVNDLRIQGIHFTGGRGGGVVLDSASASIDDCLFTDNTSLAGGGLACLQSTVAITDCRFDVNTAGYGGGILTVESDVSIVECDFDGNRSTSVGDVVAGGAIAAESGTLSILDCRFEGNDAESSGGAIALESCQVTIVDSHLEGNTTTATGGAIDAVSGILEVLDTVIRGNVATAGGGGIHLDGTTASIGGGRICGNSPDQIVGDWTDAGGVVVREDCSILSVPEDFPTIAEAVEAARDGDTIMIAAGDYFLSDDDFFLIEDTVVSVIGETNADGSPAVNLEGSLGFNGQGVEPIIIEDLKMASHGLYDCTATVTNCLMVDGQENFAGVLVNQAKATLLDCRIADGNSGFLPGGVYITDQIEDGEIVTSDVDLIDCVIENNTGGCPFPNCGGKAGVRIERGIVDLVRCIVRNNSASGYGGISMASQTDVSLTDTTVCGNSSPGQINGNWTDNGGNTVIDECPEECPGDFNGDDSVDGGDLGFLLAAWGGPDADINGDGDTDGGDLGLFLSVWGRCP
;
A
#
# COMPACT_ATOMS: atom_id res chain seq x y z
N MET A 1 0.26 3.26 -3.81
CA MET A 1 -0.38 2.44 -4.88
C MET A 1 -1.76 2.99 -5.37
N ILE A 2 -1.95 3.29 -6.67
CA ILE A 2 -3.23 3.79 -7.24
C ILE A 2 -4.25 2.63 -7.34
N ARG A 3 -5.26 2.62 -6.46
CA ARG A 3 -6.42 1.71 -6.54
C ARG A 3 -7.34 2.10 -7.69
N PHE A 4 -7.34 1.32 -8.78
CA PHE A 4 -8.40 1.38 -9.78
C PHE A 4 -9.66 0.67 -9.25
N LEU A 5 -10.51 1.44 -8.55
CA LEU A 5 -11.93 1.12 -8.35
C LEU A 5 -12.65 1.23 -9.71
N SER A 6 -12.72 0.14 -10.46
CA SER A 6 -13.66 0.05 -11.59
C SER A 6 -15.03 -0.40 -11.07
N THR A 7 -15.87 0.58 -10.71
CA THR A 7 -17.30 0.38 -10.54
C THR A 7 -17.96 0.35 -11.91
N SER A 8 -18.52 -0.79 -12.30
CA SER A 8 -19.67 -0.79 -13.20
C SER A 8 -20.73 -1.76 -12.70
N LEU A 9 -21.72 -1.16 -12.03
CA LEU A 9 -23.04 -1.71 -11.77
C LEU A 9 -23.64 -2.26 -13.08
N LEU A 10 -23.97 -3.55 -13.10
CA LEU A 10 -25.15 -4.03 -13.80
C LEU A 10 -25.81 -5.11 -12.95
N CYS A 11 -26.84 -4.65 -12.24
CA CYS A 11 -27.86 -5.47 -11.61
C CYS A 11 -28.47 -6.44 -12.65
N SER A 12 -28.34 -7.75 -12.41
CA SER A 12 -29.27 -8.74 -12.93
C SER A 12 -29.67 -9.73 -11.84
N THR A 13 -30.97 -9.73 -11.60
CA THR A 13 -31.78 -10.56 -10.70
C THR A 13 -31.44 -12.06 -10.67
N LEU A 14 -31.53 -12.62 -9.45
CA LEU A 14 -31.67 -14.05 -9.10
C LEU A 14 -32.24 -14.94 -10.22
N LEU A 15 -31.56 -16.05 -10.47
CA LEU A 15 -32.16 -17.36 -10.74
C LEU A 15 -31.19 -18.45 -10.27
N ALA A 16 -31.68 -19.30 -9.37
CA ALA A 16 -31.04 -20.57 -9.04
C ALA A 16 -31.05 -21.50 -10.27
N GLY A 17 -29.97 -22.25 -10.46
CA GLY A 17 -29.96 -23.53 -11.16
C GLY A 17 -29.87 -23.48 -12.69
N ASN A 18 -28.64 -23.52 -13.20
CA ASN A 18 -28.12 -24.27 -14.35
C ASN A 18 -26.80 -23.59 -14.76
N ALA A 19 -25.77 -24.37 -15.14
CA ALA A 19 -24.59 -23.83 -15.80
C ALA A 19 -25.04 -22.88 -16.92
N LEU A 20 -24.54 -21.64 -16.93
CA LEU A 20 -24.87 -20.69 -17.99
C LEU A 20 -23.99 -21.06 -19.18
N ALA A 21 -24.60 -21.51 -20.28
CA ALA A 21 -23.91 -21.72 -21.54
C ALA A 21 -23.01 -20.52 -21.90
N GLU A 22 -21.72 -20.75 -22.10
CA GLU A 22 -20.74 -19.73 -22.44
C GLU A 22 -20.39 -19.73 -23.94
N ASP A 23 -20.10 -18.55 -24.50
CA ASP A 23 -19.63 -18.40 -25.87
C ASP A 23 -18.09 -18.41 -25.91
N HIS A 24 -17.49 -19.45 -26.49
CA HIS A 24 -16.04 -19.58 -26.65
C HIS A 24 -15.59 -19.15 -28.05
N PHE A 25 -14.40 -18.56 -28.18
CA PHE A 25 -13.88 -18.16 -29.49
C PHE A 25 -12.50 -18.73 -29.81
N ILE A 26 -12.41 -19.50 -30.90
CA ILE A 26 -11.15 -20.01 -31.46
C ILE A 26 -10.77 -19.18 -32.67
N GLN A 27 -9.68 -18.44 -32.54
CA GLN A 27 -9.07 -17.72 -33.64
C GLN A 27 -8.26 -18.66 -34.53
N HIS A 28 -8.46 -18.53 -35.84
CA HIS A 28 -7.80 -19.34 -36.86
C HIS A 28 -6.99 -18.46 -37.82
N GLY A 29 -5.65 -18.51 -37.68
CA GLY A 29 -4.71 -17.67 -38.44
C GLY A 29 -3.83 -18.39 -39.47
N GLY A 30 -3.87 -19.73 -39.58
CA GLY A 30 -2.95 -20.45 -40.45
C GLY A 30 -2.88 -21.95 -40.21
N THR A 31 -1.83 -22.39 -39.51
CA THR A 31 -1.55 -23.81 -39.21
C THR A 31 -1.91 -24.16 -37.76
N VAL A 32 -2.07 -23.14 -36.91
CA VAL A 32 -2.37 -23.25 -35.47
C VAL A 32 -3.77 -22.69 -35.19
N PHE A 33 -4.49 -23.35 -34.29
CA PHE A 33 -5.70 -22.84 -33.64
C PHE A 33 -5.33 -22.11 -32.35
N ASN A 34 -5.98 -20.99 -32.04
CA ASN A 34 -5.76 -20.25 -30.80
C ASN A 34 -7.10 -20.06 -30.06
N PRO A 35 -7.30 -20.68 -28.89
CA PRO A 35 -6.36 -21.60 -28.23
C PRO A 35 -6.26 -22.95 -28.99
N PRO A 36 -5.15 -23.69 -28.85
CA PRO A 36 -4.97 -25.01 -29.48
C PRO A 36 -5.80 -26.11 -28.81
N VAL A 37 -6.07 -25.97 -27.51
CA VAL A 37 -7.00 -26.81 -26.74
C VAL A 37 -8.07 -25.89 -26.17
N LEU A 38 -9.35 -26.24 -26.33
CA LEU A 38 -10.47 -25.52 -25.76
C LEU A 38 -11.29 -26.45 -24.87
N MET A 39 -11.52 -26.03 -23.64
CA MET A 39 -12.35 -26.72 -22.64
C MET A 39 -13.77 -26.16 -22.75
N VAL A 40 -14.78 -27.03 -22.79
CA VAL A 40 -16.18 -26.61 -22.97
C VAL A 40 -17.13 -27.50 -22.19
N GLU A 41 -18.23 -26.93 -21.74
CA GLU A 41 -19.29 -27.64 -21.02
C GLU A 41 -20.45 -28.02 -21.95
N PRO A 42 -21.23 -29.06 -21.60
CA PRO A 42 -22.52 -29.30 -22.25
C PRO A 42 -23.42 -28.07 -22.20
N GLY A 43 -23.72 -27.50 -23.37
CA GLY A 43 -24.53 -26.28 -23.52
C GLY A 43 -23.76 -25.08 -24.07
N ASP A 44 -22.43 -25.07 -23.96
CA ASP A 44 -21.58 -23.98 -24.46
C ASP A 44 -21.67 -23.81 -25.98
N VAL A 45 -21.33 -22.62 -26.48
CA VAL A 45 -21.25 -22.33 -27.91
C VAL A 45 -19.83 -22.02 -28.31
N VAL A 46 -19.21 -22.92 -29.07
CA VAL A 46 -17.88 -22.73 -29.62
C VAL A 46 -17.98 -22.01 -30.96
N GLN A 47 -17.31 -20.86 -31.06
CA GLN A 47 -17.26 -20.02 -32.24
C GLN A 47 -15.86 -20.04 -32.84
N TRP A 48 -15.75 -20.23 -34.15
CA TRP A 48 -14.47 -20.13 -34.87
C TRP A 48 -14.46 -18.90 -35.76
N GLY A 49 -13.41 -18.10 -35.67
CA GLY A 49 -13.25 -16.90 -36.50
C GLY A 49 -11.89 -16.79 -37.19
N ILE A 50 -11.95 -16.36 -38.45
CA ILE A 50 -10.79 -16.11 -39.29
C ILE A 50 -10.41 -14.64 -39.13
N GLY A 51 -9.27 -14.35 -38.50
CA GLY A 51 -8.80 -12.98 -38.34
C GLY A 51 -8.70 -12.26 -39.70
N PHE A 52 -9.37 -11.10 -39.79
CA PHE A 52 -9.47 -10.14 -40.90
C PHE A 52 -10.49 -10.40 -42.03
N PRO A 53 -11.24 -9.38 -42.46
CA PRO A 53 -12.14 -9.46 -43.63
C PRO A 53 -11.33 -9.60 -44.92
N GLY A 54 -11.32 -10.82 -45.49
CA GLY A 54 -10.64 -11.12 -46.76
C GLY A 54 -9.94 -12.49 -46.86
N GLY A 55 -9.98 -13.32 -45.80
CA GLY A 55 -9.38 -14.66 -45.81
C GLY A 55 -10.01 -15.63 -46.83
N SER A 56 -9.20 -16.56 -47.36
CA SER A 56 -9.71 -17.67 -48.19
C SER A 56 -10.52 -18.66 -47.33
N PRO A 57 -11.57 -19.31 -47.88
CA PRO A 57 -12.37 -20.31 -47.15
C PRO A 57 -11.49 -21.42 -46.55
N ARG A 58 -11.82 -21.86 -45.34
CA ARG A 58 -11.11 -22.92 -44.60
C ARG A 58 -12.14 -23.93 -44.08
N THR A 59 -11.75 -25.20 -44.01
CA THR A 59 -12.56 -26.27 -43.40
C THR A 59 -12.16 -26.46 -41.94
N ILE A 60 -13.10 -26.65 -41.04
CA ILE A 60 -12.85 -27.18 -39.69
C ILE A 60 -13.67 -28.46 -39.59
N THR A 61 -13.01 -29.55 -39.25
CA THR A 61 -13.60 -30.90 -39.26
C THR A 61 -13.15 -31.62 -38.01
N SER A 62 -14.08 -32.27 -37.32
CA SER A 62 -13.77 -33.13 -36.19
C SER A 62 -13.19 -34.45 -36.63
N GLY A 63 -12.32 -35.00 -35.80
CA GLY A 63 -11.76 -36.32 -35.94
C GLY A 63 -10.25 -36.35 -35.78
N GLU A 64 -9.77 -37.56 -35.55
CA GLU A 64 -8.37 -37.85 -35.25
C GLU A 64 -7.59 -38.17 -36.53
N ASP A 65 -6.28 -37.92 -36.56
CA ASP A 65 -5.39 -38.28 -37.67
C ASP A 65 -5.85 -37.77 -39.05
N CYS A 66 -6.52 -36.61 -39.09
CA CYS A 66 -7.10 -36.04 -40.31
C CYS A 66 -8.23 -36.90 -40.93
N ILE A 67 -8.84 -37.78 -40.13
CA ILE A 67 -9.94 -38.64 -40.53
C ILE A 67 -11.21 -38.10 -39.87
N PRO A 68 -12.22 -37.65 -40.64
CA PRO A 68 -13.47 -37.17 -40.07
C PRO A 68 -14.17 -38.26 -39.24
N ASP A 69 -14.57 -37.92 -38.01
CA ASP A 69 -15.33 -38.81 -37.12
C ASP A 69 -16.86 -38.67 -37.29
N GLY A 70 -17.31 -37.63 -37.97
CA GLY A 70 -18.73 -37.32 -38.20
C GLY A 70 -19.45 -36.67 -37.01
N LEU A 71 -18.74 -36.30 -35.94
CA LEU A 71 -19.30 -35.51 -34.83
C LEU A 71 -19.71 -34.11 -35.31
N TRP A 72 -18.90 -33.47 -36.15
CA TRP A 72 -19.24 -32.22 -36.85
C TRP A 72 -18.69 -32.13 -38.29
N PHE A 73 -19.54 -31.59 -39.17
CA PHE A 73 -19.41 -31.30 -40.62
C PHE A 73 -18.70 -32.28 -41.57
N ASP A 74 -19.50 -32.82 -42.50
CA ASP A 74 -19.11 -33.54 -43.73
C ASP A 74 -19.04 -32.62 -45.00
N GLY A 75 -18.63 -31.34 -44.89
CA GLY A 75 -18.59 -30.43 -46.06
C GLY A 75 -17.78 -29.12 -45.92
N GLU A 76 -17.50 -28.44 -47.06
CA GLU A 76 -16.80 -27.14 -47.11
C GLU A 76 -17.64 -26.02 -46.45
N ILE A 77 -17.10 -25.39 -45.40
CA ILE A 77 -17.76 -24.30 -44.67
C ILE A 77 -17.47 -22.95 -45.37
N PRO A 78 -18.48 -22.07 -45.60
CA PRO A 78 -18.28 -20.74 -46.18
C PRO A 78 -17.38 -19.84 -45.29
N PRO A 79 -16.73 -18.79 -45.86
CA PRO A 79 -16.00 -17.82 -45.04
C PRO A 79 -16.95 -17.06 -44.10
N GLY A 80 -16.81 -17.23 -42.79
CA GLY A 80 -17.65 -16.63 -41.75
C GLY A 80 -17.43 -17.23 -40.34
N LEU A 81 -18.21 -16.76 -39.36
CA LEU A 81 -18.27 -17.32 -38.01
C LEU A 81 -18.97 -18.68 -38.04
N PHE A 82 -18.26 -19.75 -37.68
CA PHE A 82 -18.86 -21.07 -37.47
C PHE A 82 -19.16 -21.23 -36.00
N THR A 83 -20.35 -21.70 -35.63
CA THR A 83 -20.75 -21.90 -34.24
C THR A 83 -21.20 -23.34 -34.03
N TRP A 84 -20.71 -23.99 -32.98
CA TRP A 84 -21.14 -25.31 -32.55
C TRP A 84 -21.60 -25.22 -31.10
N GLU A 85 -22.87 -25.56 -30.86
CA GLU A 85 -23.40 -25.71 -29.51
C GLU A 85 -23.07 -27.12 -29.01
N VAL A 86 -22.38 -27.20 -27.87
CA VAL A 86 -22.00 -28.44 -27.22
C VAL A 86 -23.28 -29.15 -26.79
N PRO A 87 -23.59 -30.36 -27.29
CA PRO A 87 -24.84 -31.03 -26.95
C PRO A 87 -24.95 -31.30 -25.45
N LEU A 88 -26.09 -30.97 -24.84
CA LEU A 88 -26.38 -31.19 -23.41
C LEU A 88 -26.27 -32.66 -22.92
N GLY A 89 -26.15 -33.63 -23.83
CA GLY A 89 -26.02 -35.05 -23.50
C GLY A 89 -24.78 -35.70 -24.13
N ILE A 90 -23.80 -34.91 -24.55
CA ILE A 90 -22.50 -35.45 -24.99
C ILE A 90 -21.76 -36.00 -23.76
N GLU A 91 -21.18 -37.19 -23.88
CA GLU A 91 -20.34 -37.76 -22.82
C GLU A 91 -19.01 -36.99 -22.75
N VAL A 92 -18.40 -36.96 -21.55
CA VAL A 92 -17.04 -36.43 -21.33
C VAL A 92 -16.10 -37.09 -22.33
N THR A 93 -15.52 -36.27 -23.22
CA THR A 93 -14.71 -36.78 -24.32
C THR A 93 -13.77 -35.72 -24.88
N GLU A 94 -12.73 -36.18 -25.55
CA GLU A 94 -11.84 -35.36 -26.36
C GLU A 94 -12.28 -35.44 -27.82
N ILE A 95 -12.47 -34.28 -28.45
CA ILE A 95 -12.86 -34.15 -29.85
C ILE A 95 -11.73 -33.42 -30.58
N PRO A 96 -10.75 -34.15 -31.13
CA PRO A 96 -9.76 -33.56 -32.01
C PRO A 96 -10.46 -32.92 -33.19
N TYR A 97 -9.92 -31.81 -33.69
CA TYR A 97 -10.42 -31.16 -34.88
C TYR A 97 -9.29 -30.56 -35.69
N PHE A 98 -9.49 -30.48 -36.99
CA PHE A 98 -8.43 -30.07 -37.89
C PHE A 98 -8.97 -29.28 -39.07
N ASN A 99 -8.06 -28.53 -39.68
CA ASN A 99 -8.20 -28.06 -41.04
C ASN A 99 -7.11 -28.69 -41.91
N ARG A 100 -7.27 -28.65 -43.24
CA ARG A 100 -6.28 -29.26 -44.17
C ARG A 100 -4.84 -28.79 -43.94
N LEU A 101 -4.63 -27.55 -43.49
CA LEU A 101 -3.31 -26.97 -43.26
C LEU A 101 -2.72 -27.36 -41.89
N ALA A 102 -3.52 -27.26 -40.83
CA ALA A 102 -3.21 -27.75 -39.48
C ALA A 102 -2.82 -29.24 -39.50
N CYS A 103 -3.60 -30.05 -40.21
CA CYS A 103 -3.35 -31.48 -40.33
C CYS A 103 -2.06 -31.83 -41.07
N LYS A 104 -1.71 -31.04 -42.11
CA LYS A 104 -0.45 -31.23 -42.84
C LYS A 104 0.78 -30.93 -41.97
N ASN A 105 0.62 -30.08 -40.96
CA ASN A 105 1.69 -29.65 -40.07
C ASN A 105 1.71 -30.38 -38.73
N GLY A 106 0.75 -31.27 -38.48
CA GLY A 106 0.64 -31.99 -37.20
C GLY A 106 0.18 -31.10 -36.04
N GLU A 107 -0.60 -30.05 -36.32
CA GLU A 107 -1.12 -29.09 -35.33
C GLU A 107 -2.66 -29.07 -35.31
N PRO A 108 -3.36 -30.23 -35.15
CA PRO A 108 -4.80 -30.23 -34.94
C PRO A 108 -5.16 -29.49 -33.63
N GLY A 109 -6.35 -28.90 -33.59
CA GLY A 109 -6.91 -28.38 -32.35
C GLY A 109 -7.63 -29.49 -31.59
N LEU A 110 -7.88 -29.27 -30.31
CA LEU A 110 -8.58 -30.21 -29.44
C LEU A 110 -9.70 -29.50 -28.70
N LEU A 111 -10.91 -30.06 -28.75
CA LEU A 111 -12.02 -29.67 -27.88
C LEU A 111 -12.13 -30.74 -26.78
N ARG A 112 -12.25 -30.34 -25.52
CA ARG A 112 -12.46 -31.28 -24.42
C ARG A 112 -13.75 -30.91 -23.71
N ILE A 113 -14.67 -31.87 -23.64
CA ILE A 113 -15.92 -31.72 -22.89
C ILE A 113 -15.60 -32.00 -21.43
N ILE A 114 -15.85 -31.04 -20.54
CA ILE A 114 -15.74 -31.20 -19.09
C ILE A 114 -17.12 -31.31 -18.44
N ASP A 115 -17.19 -31.96 -17.27
CA ASP A 115 -18.40 -32.02 -16.47
C ASP A 115 -18.29 -31.17 -15.20
N ILE A 116 -19.40 -30.54 -14.78
CA ILE A 116 -19.48 -29.87 -13.47
C ILE A 116 -20.26 -30.76 -12.51
N ARG A 117 -19.58 -31.26 -11.49
CA ARG A 117 -20.17 -31.99 -10.36
C ARG A 117 -20.60 -31.00 -9.28
N ARG A 118 -21.91 -30.81 -9.11
CA ARG A 118 -22.44 -29.75 -8.20
C ARG A 118 -22.75 -30.26 -6.80
N VAL A 119 -22.13 -29.65 -5.80
CA VAL A 119 -22.34 -29.97 -4.38
C VAL A 119 -23.13 -28.83 -3.70
N PRO A 120 -24.23 -29.08 -2.97
CA PRO A 120 -24.83 -30.39 -2.69
C PRO A 120 -25.95 -30.79 -3.69
N SER A 121 -26.19 -29.98 -4.72
CA SER A 121 -27.43 -30.07 -5.51
C SER A 121 -27.55 -31.36 -6.35
N GLU A 122 -26.42 -31.90 -6.78
CA GLU A 122 -26.32 -33.14 -7.54
C GLU A 122 -25.72 -34.25 -6.67
N TYR A 123 -24.60 -33.95 -6.00
CA TYR A 123 -23.91 -34.83 -5.08
C TYR A 123 -24.11 -34.34 -3.65
N PRO A 124 -24.72 -35.13 -2.74
CA PRO A 124 -24.96 -34.74 -1.35
C PRO A 124 -23.72 -34.31 -0.55
N THR A 125 -22.54 -34.81 -0.91
CA THR A 125 -21.26 -34.52 -0.23
C THR A 125 -20.16 -34.24 -1.24
N ILE A 126 -19.11 -33.57 -0.79
CA ILE A 126 -17.92 -33.27 -1.60
C ILE A 126 -17.20 -34.56 -1.97
N GLN A 127 -17.04 -35.51 -1.04
CA GLN A 127 -16.40 -36.78 -1.37
C GLN A 127 -17.17 -37.58 -2.42
N GLU A 128 -18.52 -37.57 -2.40
CA GLU A 128 -19.30 -38.28 -3.43
C GLU A 128 -19.13 -37.65 -4.82
N ALA A 129 -18.93 -36.33 -4.90
CA ALA A 129 -18.60 -35.65 -6.15
C ALA A 129 -17.18 -36.01 -6.63
N LEU A 130 -16.21 -36.04 -5.73
CA LEU A 130 -14.82 -36.44 -6.03
C LEU A 130 -14.75 -37.91 -6.51
N ASP A 131 -15.45 -38.82 -5.85
CA ASP A 131 -15.49 -40.26 -6.21
C ASP A 131 -16.11 -40.50 -7.60
N ALA A 132 -16.91 -39.56 -8.10
CA ALA A 132 -17.60 -39.65 -9.38
C ALA A 132 -16.95 -38.81 -10.49
N ALA A 133 -15.88 -38.08 -10.17
CA ALA A 133 -15.22 -37.20 -11.11
C ALA A 133 -14.32 -37.99 -12.07
N ASP A 134 -14.23 -37.51 -13.31
CA ASP A 134 -13.20 -37.91 -14.26
C ASP A 134 -12.14 -36.79 -14.39
N PRO A 135 -10.94 -37.06 -14.92
CA PRO A 135 -9.95 -36.01 -15.15
C PRO A 135 -10.54 -34.82 -15.91
N TYR A 136 -10.15 -33.60 -15.48
CA TYR A 136 -10.62 -32.30 -15.98
C TYR A 136 -12.03 -31.88 -15.57
N ASP A 137 -12.75 -32.68 -14.79
CA ASP A 137 -14.02 -32.25 -14.21
C ASP A 137 -13.83 -31.11 -13.19
N THR A 138 -14.90 -30.35 -13.01
CA THR A 138 -15.01 -29.32 -11.97
C THR A 138 -15.92 -29.79 -10.85
N ILE A 139 -15.42 -29.82 -9.63
CA ILE A 139 -16.22 -29.94 -8.40
C ILE A 139 -16.64 -28.54 -7.96
N LEU A 140 -17.88 -28.16 -8.25
CA LEU A 140 -18.41 -26.84 -7.89
C LEU A 140 -19.23 -26.93 -6.60
N ILE A 141 -18.76 -26.23 -5.58
CA ILE A 141 -19.30 -26.28 -4.22
C ILE A 141 -20.08 -25.00 -3.96
N ALA A 142 -21.38 -25.13 -3.70
CA ALA A 142 -22.24 -23.99 -3.41
C ALA A 142 -21.98 -23.41 -2.00
N PRO A 143 -22.32 -22.12 -1.74
CA PRO A 143 -22.09 -21.48 -0.45
C PRO A 143 -22.69 -22.28 0.72
N GLY A 144 -21.90 -22.48 1.77
CA GLY A 144 -22.31 -23.27 2.93
C GLY A 144 -21.16 -23.79 3.76
N THR A 145 -21.51 -24.39 4.91
CA THR A 145 -20.57 -25.09 5.79
C THR A 145 -20.70 -26.60 5.59
N TYR A 146 -19.61 -27.24 5.19
CA TYR A 146 -19.51 -28.67 4.90
C TYR A 146 -18.71 -29.36 6.00
N PHE A 147 -19.39 -30.21 6.78
CA PHE A 147 -18.78 -30.96 7.87
C PHE A 147 -18.13 -32.25 7.37
N GLU A 148 -17.14 -32.10 6.49
CA GLU A 148 -16.40 -33.20 5.87
C GLU A 148 -14.91 -33.12 6.24
N THR A 149 -14.29 -34.28 6.37
CA THR A 149 -12.85 -34.42 6.62
C THR A 149 -12.34 -35.62 5.86
N PHE A 150 -11.03 -35.64 5.59
CA PHE A 150 -10.38 -36.70 4.81
C PHE A 150 -10.96 -36.80 3.39
N LEU A 151 -11.12 -35.65 2.74
CA LEU A 151 -11.45 -35.56 1.32
C LEU A 151 -10.26 -36.09 0.49
N VAL A 152 -10.51 -36.97 -0.48
CA VAL A 152 -9.47 -37.61 -1.30
C VAL A 152 -9.82 -37.45 -2.78
N PRO A 153 -9.25 -36.45 -3.47
CA PRO A 153 -9.25 -36.40 -4.93
C PRO A 153 -8.41 -37.56 -5.50
N SER A 154 -8.94 -38.26 -6.51
CA SER A 154 -8.28 -39.42 -7.13
C SER A 154 -7.77 -39.19 -8.56
N ASP A 155 -8.22 -38.13 -9.21
CA ASP A 155 -8.03 -37.92 -10.64
C ASP A 155 -7.22 -36.65 -10.92
N ASP A 156 -6.38 -36.73 -11.95
CA ASP A 156 -5.53 -35.62 -12.40
C ASP A 156 -6.38 -34.53 -13.06
N HIS A 157 -5.86 -33.29 -13.07
CA HIS A 157 -6.45 -32.14 -13.77
C HIS A 157 -7.81 -31.67 -13.22
N LEU A 158 -8.23 -32.10 -12.03
CA LEU A 158 -9.49 -31.65 -11.43
C LEU A 158 -9.42 -30.18 -11.00
N LEU A 159 -10.56 -29.49 -11.11
CA LEU A 159 -10.79 -28.19 -10.46
C LEU A 159 -11.77 -28.37 -9.30
N ILE A 160 -11.38 -27.96 -8.09
CA ILE A 160 -12.23 -27.92 -6.90
C ILE A 160 -12.47 -26.45 -6.58
N GLN A 161 -13.71 -25.99 -6.73
CA GLN A 161 -14.06 -24.57 -6.64
C GLN A 161 -15.19 -24.34 -5.65
N GLY A 162 -14.96 -23.45 -4.69
CA GLY A 162 -16.03 -22.85 -3.90
C GLY A 162 -16.66 -21.66 -4.61
N GLU A 163 -17.99 -21.56 -4.56
CA GLU A 163 -18.69 -20.35 -5.00
C GLU A 163 -18.51 -19.24 -3.95
N LEU A 164 -18.17 -18.04 -4.43
CA LEU A 164 -18.12 -16.80 -3.64
C LEU A 164 -19.53 -16.28 -3.35
N ASP A 165 -19.67 -15.38 -2.37
CA ASP A 165 -20.93 -14.69 -2.13
C ASP A 165 -21.18 -13.54 -3.12
N ALA A 166 -22.21 -12.72 -2.87
CA ALA A 166 -22.61 -11.65 -3.77
C ALA A 166 -21.64 -10.45 -3.75
N GLU A 167 -20.83 -10.36 -2.71
CA GLU A 167 -19.84 -9.32 -2.48
C GLU A 167 -18.46 -9.74 -3.03
N GLY A 168 -18.28 -11.03 -3.34
CA GLY A 168 -17.02 -11.61 -3.83
C GLY A 168 -16.18 -12.25 -2.72
N ASP A 169 -16.75 -12.47 -1.53
CA ASP A 169 -16.05 -13.06 -0.40
C ASP A 169 -16.22 -14.58 -0.35
N LEU A 170 -15.30 -15.27 0.33
CA LEU A 170 -15.33 -16.73 0.53
C LEU A 170 -16.60 -17.17 1.27
N ALA A 171 -17.40 -18.03 0.63
CA ALA A 171 -18.68 -18.49 1.18
C ALA A 171 -18.77 -20.01 1.40
N VAL A 172 -17.72 -20.75 1.04
CA VAL A 172 -17.61 -22.21 1.24
C VAL A 172 -16.64 -22.50 2.36
N VAL A 173 -17.14 -23.10 3.44
CA VAL A 173 -16.35 -23.48 4.61
C VAL A 173 -16.32 -25.00 4.74
N ILE A 174 -15.13 -25.60 4.77
CA ILE A 174 -14.92 -27.04 4.94
C ILE A 174 -14.12 -27.31 6.21
N GLY A 175 -14.64 -28.19 7.06
CA GLY A 175 -13.97 -28.55 8.31
C GLY A 175 -14.73 -29.58 9.13
N PRO A 176 -14.19 -30.04 10.26
CA PRO A 176 -14.88 -30.99 11.11
C PRO A 176 -16.05 -30.35 11.87
N GLU A 177 -16.98 -31.18 12.33
CA GLU A 177 -17.96 -30.74 13.33
C GLU A 177 -17.26 -30.21 14.59
N ARG A 178 -17.85 -29.16 15.19
CA ARG A 178 -17.32 -28.55 16.41
C ARG A 178 -17.17 -29.59 17.53
N GLY A 179 -15.95 -29.71 18.05
CA GLY A 179 -15.62 -30.67 19.11
C GLY A 179 -15.27 -32.08 18.62
N SER A 180 -15.17 -32.28 17.30
CA SER A 180 -14.63 -33.51 16.72
C SER A 180 -13.25 -33.85 17.28
N LYS A 181 -13.02 -35.15 17.46
CA LYS A 181 -11.74 -35.73 17.87
C LYS A 181 -11.00 -36.42 16.73
N LEU A 182 -11.52 -36.32 15.50
CA LEU A 182 -10.84 -36.81 14.31
C LEU A 182 -9.54 -36.03 14.15
N THR A 183 -8.45 -36.72 13.81
CA THR A 183 -7.10 -36.16 13.64
C THR A 183 -6.62 -36.29 12.20
N PHE A 184 -7.54 -36.46 11.26
CA PHE A 184 -7.26 -36.49 9.84
C PHE A 184 -7.23 -35.06 9.31
N PRO A 185 -6.44 -34.78 8.25
CA PRO A 185 -6.55 -33.52 7.55
C PRO A 185 -7.95 -33.37 6.93
N THR A 186 -8.35 -32.13 6.63
CA THR A 186 -9.60 -31.87 5.91
C THR A 186 -9.55 -32.48 4.51
N MET A 187 -8.42 -32.35 3.80
CA MET A 187 -8.17 -32.95 2.49
C MET A 187 -6.78 -33.61 2.40
N SER A 188 -6.69 -34.74 1.71
CA SER A 188 -5.46 -35.49 1.45
C SER A 188 -5.34 -35.84 -0.03
N ILE A 189 -4.37 -35.22 -0.69
CA ILE A 189 -4.10 -35.31 -2.13
C ILE A 189 -2.83 -36.15 -2.29
N ASN A 190 -2.95 -37.33 -2.92
CA ASN A 190 -1.84 -38.29 -2.99
C ASN A 190 -1.63 -38.76 -4.43
N GLY A 191 -0.49 -38.43 -5.02
CA GLY A 191 -0.12 -38.91 -6.36
C GLY A 191 -0.92 -38.31 -7.52
N VAL A 192 -1.59 -37.17 -7.30
CA VAL A 192 -2.44 -36.47 -8.28
C VAL A 192 -1.69 -35.30 -8.90
N ASN A 193 -1.89 -35.06 -10.19
CA ASN A 193 -1.22 -34.00 -10.95
C ASN A 193 -2.19 -32.91 -11.45
N ASP A 194 -1.71 -31.66 -11.50
CA ASP A 194 -2.45 -30.49 -12.00
C ASP A 194 -3.82 -30.30 -11.33
N LEU A 195 -3.90 -30.55 -10.02
CA LEU A 195 -5.11 -30.26 -9.24
C LEU A 195 -5.21 -28.74 -9.02
N ARG A 196 -6.41 -28.18 -9.15
CA ARG A 196 -6.66 -26.77 -8.82
C ARG A 196 -7.68 -26.66 -7.70
N ILE A 197 -7.40 -25.83 -6.71
CA ILE A 197 -8.28 -25.57 -5.57
C ILE A 197 -8.45 -24.06 -5.47
N GLN A 198 -9.70 -23.58 -5.49
CA GLN A 198 -9.97 -22.15 -5.42
C GLN A 198 -11.22 -21.76 -4.64
N GLY A 199 -11.19 -20.63 -3.93
CA GLY A 199 -12.37 -20.05 -3.30
C GLY A 199 -12.88 -20.82 -2.09
N ILE A 200 -12.00 -21.44 -1.28
CA ILE A 200 -12.39 -22.33 -0.18
C ILE A 200 -11.76 -21.89 1.15
N HIS A 201 -12.59 -21.89 2.20
CA HIS A 201 -12.15 -21.75 3.59
C HIS A 201 -12.00 -23.12 4.27
N PHE A 202 -10.77 -23.55 4.54
CA PHE A 202 -10.44 -24.74 5.32
C PHE A 202 -10.23 -24.40 6.81
N THR A 203 -11.00 -25.00 7.72
CA THR A 203 -10.91 -24.67 9.14
C THR A 203 -11.03 -25.84 10.11
N GLY A 204 -10.37 -25.75 11.26
CA GLY A 204 -10.57 -26.62 12.43
C GLY A 204 -10.02 -28.05 12.28
N GLY A 205 -9.29 -28.35 11.20
CA GLY A 205 -8.75 -29.68 10.93
C GLY A 205 -7.64 -30.05 11.91
N ARG A 206 -7.87 -31.06 12.78
CA ARG A 206 -6.87 -31.53 13.77
C ARG A 206 -5.78 -32.46 13.19
N GLY A 207 -5.81 -32.70 11.88
CA GLY A 207 -4.72 -33.30 11.12
C GLY A 207 -4.14 -32.34 10.08
N GLY A 208 -4.48 -31.05 10.17
CA GLY A 208 -4.17 -30.02 9.19
C GLY A 208 -5.35 -29.68 8.27
N GLY A 209 -5.21 -28.63 7.47
CA GLY A 209 -6.17 -28.28 6.42
C GLY A 209 -6.04 -29.23 5.24
N VAL A 210 -4.97 -29.08 4.45
CA VAL A 210 -4.72 -29.85 3.23
C VAL A 210 -3.34 -30.50 3.30
N VAL A 211 -3.23 -31.75 2.87
CA VAL A 211 -1.94 -32.47 2.76
C VAL A 211 -1.76 -32.94 1.33
N LEU A 212 -0.62 -32.61 0.73
CA LEU A 212 -0.17 -33.06 -0.58
C LEU A 212 1.03 -33.99 -0.42
N ASP A 213 0.95 -35.17 -1.02
CA ASP A 213 2.03 -36.14 -1.08
C ASP A 213 2.22 -36.61 -2.53
N SER A 214 3.43 -36.39 -3.06
CA SER A 214 3.82 -36.79 -4.42
C SER A 214 2.86 -36.23 -5.48
N ALA A 215 2.41 -34.99 -5.30
CA ALA A 215 1.34 -34.38 -6.09
C ALA A 215 1.77 -33.04 -6.72
N SER A 216 1.00 -32.54 -7.69
CA SER A 216 1.10 -31.16 -8.16
C SER A 216 -0.23 -30.43 -8.12
N ALA A 217 -0.22 -29.21 -7.60
CA ALA A 217 -1.44 -28.43 -7.43
C ALA A 217 -1.23 -26.91 -7.51
N SER A 218 -2.29 -26.18 -7.87
CA SER A 218 -2.44 -24.74 -7.64
C SER A 218 -3.54 -24.49 -6.61
N ILE A 219 -3.25 -23.66 -5.61
CA ILE A 219 -4.18 -23.25 -4.56
C ILE A 219 -4.32 -21.73 -4.64
N ASP A 220 -5.52 -21.25 -4.90
CA ASP A 220 -5.81 -19.86 -5.26
C ASP A 220 -6.96 -19.32 -4.40
N ASP A 221 -6.89 -18.09 -3.92
CA ASP A 221 -7.99 -17.45 -3.17
C ASP A 221 -8.60 -18.36 -2.08
N CYS A 222 -7.73 -18.92 -1.23
CA CYS A 222 -8.13 -19.85 -0.18
C CYS A 222 -7.75 -19.33 1.19
N LEU A 223 -8.58 -19.67 2.18
CA LEU A 223 -8.37 -19.30 3.57
C LEU A 223 -8.15 -20.56 4.41
N PHE A 224 -7.08 -20.60 5.18
CA PHE A 224 -6.77 -21.67 6.13
C PHE A 224 -6.76 -21.10 7.54
N THR A 225 -7.73 -21.46 8.39
CA THR A 225 -7.80 -20.92 9.77
C THR A 225 -8.01 -21.95 10.86
N ASP A 226 -7.33 -21.77 12.01
CA ASP A 226 -7.49 -22.60 13.22
C ASP A 226 -7.31 -24.10 12.94
N ASN A 227 -6.46 -24.44 11.96
CA ASN A 227 -6.11 -25.82 11.70
C ASN A 227 -4.94 -26.23 12.60
N THR A 228 -4.97 -27.46 13.11
CA THR A 228 -3.95 -27.99 14.02
C THR A 228 -3.38 -29.30 13.48
N SER A 229 -2.06 -29.45 13.40
CA SER A 229 -1.46 -30.70 12.94
C SER A 229 -0.11 -30.99 13.60
N LEU A 230 0.53 -32.10 13.20
CA LEU A 230 1.95 -32.30 13.48
C LEU A 230 2.83 -31.63 12.41
N ALA A 231 2.37 -31.62 11.17
CA ALA A 231 3.10 -31.23 9.97
C ALA A 231 2.21 -30.33 9.13
N GLY A 232 2.51 -29.03 9.05
CA GLY A 232 1.73 -28.04 8.31
C GLY A 232 0.34 -27.82 8.89
N GLY A 233 0.10 -26.73 9.61
CA GLY A 233 -1.21 -26.50 10.23
C GLY A 233 -2.27 -26.27 9.17
N GLY A 234 -2.05 -25.32 8.26
CA GLY A 234 -2.89 -25.10 7.08
C GLY A 234 -2.59 -26.12 5.97
N LEU A 235 -1.33 -26.22 5.54
CA LEU A 235 -0.91 -27.00 4.39
C LEU A 235 0.36 -27.81 4.66
N ALA A 236 0.42 -29.06 4.21
CA ALA A 236 1.66 -29.83 4.16
C ALA A 236 1.95 -30.29 2.73
N CYS A 237 3.14 -29.99 2.22
CA CYS A 237 3.61 -30.38 0.90
C CYS A 237 4.77 -31.36 1.05
N LEU A 238 4.59 -32.59 0.58
CA LEU A 238 5.59 -33.66 0.66
C LEU A 238 5.89 -34.15 -0.75
N GLN A 239 7.15 -34.07 -1.18
CA GLN A 239 7.58 -34.50 -2.52
C GLN A 239 6.71 -33.94 -3.66
N SER A 240 6.25 -32.70 -3.52
CA SER A 240 5.19 -32.11 -4.35
C SER A 240 5.64 -30.83 -5.05
N THR A 241 4.90 -30.42 -6.09
CA THR A 241 5.07 -29.11 -6.76
C THR A 241 3.81 -28.28 -6.59
N VAL A 242 3.88 -27.16 -5.86
CA VAL A 242 2.68 -26.41 -5.46
C VAL A 242 2.83 -24.92 -5.74
N ALA A 243 1.83 -24.34 -6.40
CA ALA A 243 1.66 -22.89 -6.51
C ALA A 243 0.56 -22.43 -5.54
N ILE A 244 0.84 -21.40 -4.76
CA ILE A 244 -0.07 -20.82 -3.77
C ILE A 244 -0.17 -19.33 -4.07
N THR A 245 -1.37 -18.85 -4.35
CA THR A 245 -1.61 -17.46 -4.77
C THR A 245 -2.84 -16.90 -4.06
N ASP A 246 -2.79 -15.63 -3.65
CA ASP A 246 -3.92 -14.94 -3.01
C ASP A 246 -4.51 -15.69 -1.80
N CYS A 247 -3.68 -16.43 -1.07
CA CYS A 247 -4.11 -17.26 0.04
C CYS A 247 -3.81 -16.61 1.39
N ARG A 248 -4.64 -16.96 2.39
CA ARG A 248 -4.45 -16.51 3.76
C ARG A 248 -4.35 -17.69 4.74
N PHE A 249 -3.35 -17.64 5.61
CA PHE A 249 -3.09 -18.63 6.64
C PHE A 249 -3.14 -17.96 8.01
N ASP A 250 -4.23 -18.18 8.75
CA ASP A 250 -4.46 -17.50 10.04
C ASP A 250 -4.51 -18.45 11.22
N VAL A 251 -3.72 -18.15 12.24
CA VAL A 251 -3.81 -18.79 13.56
C VAL A 251 -3.77 -20.33 13.46
N ASN A 252 -3.05 -20.86 12.47
CA ASN A 252 -2.83 -22.30 12.33
C ASN A 252 -1.71 -22.73 13.26
N THR A 253 -1.80 -23.95 13.79
CA THR A 253 -0.84 -24.48 14.76
C THR A 253 -0.28 -25.83 14.30
N ALA A 254 1.03 -26.00 14.28
CA ALA A 254 1.63 -27.30 13.96
C ALA A 254 2.84 -27.63 14.83
N GLY A 255 3.33 -28.87 14.72
CA GLY A 255 4.66 -29.21 15.21
C GLY A 255 5.74 -28.57 14.33
N TYR A 256 5.58 -28.62 13.02
CA TYR A 256 6.50 -28.05 12.03
C TYR A 256 5.70 -27.24 11.03
N GLY A 257 6.04 -25.96 10.86
CA GLY A 257 5.33 -25.05 9.93
C GLY A 257 3.91 -24.78 10.40
N GLY A 258 3.72 -23.79 11.28
CA GLY A 258 2.39 -23.50 11.83
C GLY A 258 1.34 -23.26 10.75
N GLY A 259 1.70 -22.56 9.68
CA GLY A 259 0.92 -22.45 8.44
C GLY A 259 1.24 -23.58 7.46
N ILE A 260 2.48 -23.62 6.96
CA ILE A 260 2.90 -24.53 5.88
C ILE A 260 4.14 -25.33 6.28
N LEU A 261 4.12 -26.64 6.03
CA LEU A 261 5.32 -27.47 5.97
C LEU A 261 5.61 -27.85 4.53
N THR A 262 6.87 -27.74 4.11
CA THR A 262 7.35 -28.27 2.83
C THR A 262 8.51 -29.23 3.06
N VAL A 263 8.47 -30.42 2.44
CA VAL A 263 9.53 -31.43 2.51
C VAL A 263 9.78 -31.98 1.11
N GLU A 264 11.03 -31.90 0.65
CA GLU A 264 11.45 -32.36 -0.70
C GLU A 264 10.54 -31.82 -1.82
N SER A 265 10.07 -30.57 -1.68
CA SER A 265 9.02 -29.99 -2.51
C SER A 265 9.47 -28.69 -3.19
N ASP A 266 8.84 -28.38 -4.33
CA ASP A 266 9.02 -27.11 -5.04
C ASP A 266 7.75 -26.27 -4.87
N VAL A 267 7.85 -25.18 -4.10
CA VAL A 267 6.70 -24.35 -3.73
C VAL A 267 6.90 -22.89 -4.12
N SER A 268 5.89 -22.32 -4.78
CA SER A 268 5.79 -20.88 -5.08
C SER A 268 4.64 -20.29 -4.28
N ILE A 269 4.90 -19.19 -3.56
CA ILE A 269 3.93 -18.47 -2.75
C ILE A 269 3.95 -17.01 -3.21
N VAL A 270 2.79 -16.51 -3.62
CA VAL A 270 2.64 -15.18 -4.22
C VAL A 270 1.42 -14.49 -3.60
N GLU A 271 1.54 -13.22 -3.21
CA GLU A 271 0.38 -12.42 -2.76
C GLU A 271 -0.37 -13.07 -1.59
N CYS A 272 0.36 -13.70 -0.66
CA CYS A 272 -0.21 -14.44 0.47
C CYS A 272 0.04 -13.76 1.82
N ASP A 273 -0.88 -13.96 2.77
CA ASP A 273 -0.78 -13.48 4.15
C ASP A 273 -0.69 -14.65 5.16
N PHE A 274 0.25 -14.52 6.10
CA PHE A 274 0.49 -15.45 7.20
C PHE A 274 0.40 -14.68 8.52
N ASP A 275 -0.74 -14.80 9.20
CA ASP A 275 -1.02 -14.07 10.43
C ASP A 275 -1.16 -15.01 11.65
N GLY A 276 -0.34 -14.78 12.67
CA GLY A 276 -0.50 -15.44 13.97
C GLY A 276 -0.33 -16.97 13.96
N ASN A 277 0.33 -17.54 12.95
CA ASN A 277 0.57 -18.99 12.90
C ASN A 277 1.64 -19.40 13.91
N ARG A 278 1.51 -20.63 14.42
CA ARG A 278 2.36 -21.12 15.51
C ARG A 278 2.95 -22.49 15.29
N SER A 279 4.26 -22.58 15.48
CA SER A 279 4.98 -23.85 15.61
C SER A 279 5.23 -24.20 17.08
N THR A 280 4.98 -25.45 17.44
CA THR A 280 5.00 -25.94 18.83
C THR A 280 6.12 -26.94 19.13
N SER A 281 6.91 -27.35 18.12
CA SER A 281 8.05 -28.24 18.38
C SER A 281 9.16 -27.52 19.12
N VAL A 282 9.86 -28.26 19.99
CA VAL A 282 10.95 -27.76 20.83
C VAL A 282 12.23 -28.56 20.57
N GLY A 283 13.39 -27.95 20.81
CA GLY A 283 14.71 -28.56 20.63
C GLY A 283 15.35 -28.15 19.31
N ASP A 284 16.43 -28.82 18.89
CA ASP A 284 17.15 -28.45 17.67
C ASP A 284 16.43 -29.03 16.43
N VAL A 285 15.30 -28.43 16.05
CA VAL A 285 14.48 -28.82 14.90
C VAL A 285 14.02 -27.62 14.07
N VAL A 286 13.88 -27.82 12.76
CA VAL A 286 13.43 -26.79 11.81
C VAL A 286 11.92 -26.66 11.90
N ALA A 287 11.44 -25.64 12.61
CA ALA A 287 10.03 -25.56 12.95
C ALA A 287 9.53 -24.10 12.94
N GLY A 288 9.46 -23.52 11.75
CA GLY A 288 9.05 -22.13 11.56
C GLY A 288 7.60 -21.86 11.93
N GLY A 289 7.32 -20.68 12.49
CA GLY A 289 6.00 -20.32 13.00
C GLY A 289 4.95 -20.25 11.90
N ALA A 290 5.29 -19.66 10.76
CA ALA A 290 4.49 -19.71 9.54
C ALA A 290 4.91 -20.89 8.66
N ILE A 291 6.18 -20.91 8.22
CA ILE A 291 6.67 -21.87 7.22
C ILE A 291 7.88 -22.63 7.76
N ALA A 292 7.84 -23.96 7.64
CA ALA A 292 9.03 -24.80 7.74
C ALA A 292 9.31 -25.43 6.38
N ALA A 293 10.55 -25.35 5.90
CA ALA A 293 10.94 -25.93 4.62
C ALA A 293 12.21 -26.77 4.75
N GLU A 294 12.13 -28.04 4.33
CA GLU A 294 13.23 -29.00 4.37
C GLU A 294 13.44 -29.66 3.01
N SER A 295 14.59 -29.42 2.39
CA SER A 295 14.92 -29.88 1.04
C SER A 295 13.95 -29.41 -0.07
N GLY A 296 14.48 -28.87 -1.17
CA GLY A 296 13.67 -28.42 -2.31
C GLY A 296 13.82 -26.92 -2.59
N THR A 297 12.83 -26.33 -3.25
CA THR A 297 12.81 -24.90 -3.61
C THR A 297 11.59 -24.18 -3.03
N LEU A 298 11.81 -22.95 -2.54
CA LEU A 298 10.75 -22.08 -2.03
C LEU A 298 10.92 -20.67 -2.60
N SER A 299 9.92 -20.22 -3.35
CA SER A 299 9.84 -18.84 -3.85
C SER A 299 8.72 -18.12 -3.11
N ILE A 300 9.02 -16.96 -2.53
CA ILE A 300 8.07 -16.11 -1.82
C ILE A 300 8.13 -14.73 -2.47
N LEU A 301 6.98 -14.23 -2.94
CA LEU A 301 6.87 -12.96 -3.63
C LEU A 301 5.65 -12.20 -3.10
N ASP A 302 5.81 -10.92 -2.77
CA ASP A 302 4.70 -10.05 -2.36
C ASP A 302 3.86 -10.66 -1.23
N CYS A 303 4.52 -11.20 -0.22
CA CYS A 303 3.87 -11.91 0.88
C CYS A 303 4.05 -11.17 2.20
N ARG A 304 3.11 -11.40 3.12
CA ARG A 304 3.12 -10.83 4.47
C ARG A 304 3.19 -11.93 5.53
N PHE A 305 4.08 -11.77 6.50
CA PHE A 305 4.25 -12.64 7.66
C PHE A 305 4.20 -11.79 8.92
N GLU A 306 3.05 -11.80 9.59
CA GLU A 306 2.83 -10.99 10.80
C GLU A 306 2.57 -11.86 12.03
N GLY A 307 3.25 -11.53 13.13
CA GLY A 307 2.91 -12.06 14.46
C GLY A 307 3.00 -13.59 14.59
N ASN A 308 3.76 -14.25 13.71
CA ASN A 308 3.96 -15.70 13.76
C ASN A 308 4.94 -16.07 14.88
N ASP A 309 4.73 -17.23 15.50
CA ASP A 309 5.46 -17.66 16.70
C ASP A 309 6.03 -19.07 16.56
N ALA A 310 7.29 -19.26 16.95
CA ALA A 310 7.94 -20.56 16.94
C ALA A 310 8.63 -20.90 18.27
N GLU A 311 8.36 -22.09 18.79
CA GLU A 311 9.02 -22.59 20.01
C GLU A 311 10.47 -23.10 19.77
N SER A 312 10.92 -23.22 18.52
CA SER A 312 12.25 -23.74 18.17
C SER A 312 13.06 -22.75 17.34
N SER A 313 12.68 -22.49 16.08
CA SER A 313 13.45 -21.63 15.20
C SER A 313 12.57 -20.99 14.15
N GLY A 314 12.97 -19.83 13.63
CA GLY A 314 12.26 -19.15 12.56
C GLY A 314 10.88 -18.68 13.00
N GLY A 315 10.78 -17.54 13.70
CA GLY A 315 9.47 -17.05 14.16
C GLY A 315 8.45 -16.95 13.02
N ALA A 316 8.89 -16.58 11.82
CA ALA A 316 8.12 -16.80 10.59
C ALA A 316 8.58 -18.05 9.83
N ILE A 317 9.83 -18.08 9.38
CA ILE A 317 10.32 -19.05 8.40
C ILE A 317 11.54 -19.80 8.94
N ALA A 318 11.52 -21.13 8.90
CA ALA A 318 12.67 -21.97 9.21
C ALA A 318 13.05 -22.84 8.00
N LEU A 319 14.35 -22.87 7.66
CA LEU A 319 14.88 -23.46 6.44
C LEU A 319 16.02 -24.45 6.70
N GLU A 320 15.95 -25.63 6.06
CA GLU A 320 17.04 -26.60 6.04
C GLU A 320 17.21 -27.23 4.66
N SER A 321 18.43 -27.12 4.12
CA SER A 321 18.84 -27.71 2.84
C SER A 321 17.98 -27.28 1.64
N CYS A 322 17.41 -26.08 1.68
CA CYS A 322 16.55 -25.52 0.64
C CYS A 322 17.23 -24.41 -0.18
N GLN A 323 16.77 -24.19 -1.40
CA GLN A 323 17.02 -22.94 -2.13
C GLN A 323 15.81 -22.03 -1.97
N VAL A 324 16.00 -20.87 -1.36
CA VAL A 324 14.91 -19.95 -1.03
C VAL A 324 15.20 -18.56 -1.59
N THR A 325 14.18 -17.99 -2.24
CA THR A 325 14.17 -16.61 -2.70
C THR A 325 12.94 -15.92 -2.12
N ILE A 326 13.15 -14.78 -1.48
CA ILE A 326 12.11 -13.92 -0.89
C ILE A 326 12.23 -12.55 -1.54
N VAL A 327 11.16 -12.06 -2.15
CA VAL A 327 11.15 -10.80 -2.90
C VAL A 327 9.93 -9.97 -2.51
N ASP A 328 10.09 -8.65 -2.41
CA ASP A 328 9.00 -7.69 -2.21
C ASP A 328 8.07 -8.05 -1.05
N SER A 329 8.62 -8.65 0.02
CA SER A 329 7.81 -9.22 1.11
C SER A 329 7.99 -8.49 2.44
N HIS A 330 7.09 -8.76 3.39
CA HIS A 330 7.09 -8.16 4.72
C HIS A 330 7.11 -9.25 5.81
N LEU A 331 8.15 -9.27 6.62
CA LEU A 331 8.28 -10.16 7.78
C LEU A 331 8.36 -9.33 9.06
N GLU A 332 7.25 -9.25 9.79
CA GLU A 332 7.09 -8.25 10.84
C GLU A 332 6.55 -8.83 12.16
N GLY A 333 7.17 -8.45 13.28
CA GLY A 333 6.67 -8.79 14.61
C GLY A 333 6.64 -10.30 14.92
N ASN A 334 7.39 -11.11 14.19
CA ASN A 334 7.45 -12.56 14.40
C ASN A 334 8.39 -12.90 15.56
N THR A 335 8.07 -13.96 16.30
CA THR A 335 8.75 -14.30 17.55
C THR A 335 9.23 -15.74 17.63
N THR A 336 10.37 -15.95 18.29
CA THR A 336 10.82 -17.29 18.64
C THR A 336 11.58 -17.36 19.96
N THR A 337 11.50 -18.51 20.62
CA THR A 337 12.25 -18.77 21.85
C THR A 337 13.68 -19.28 21.62
N ALA A 338 14.10 -19.52 20.38
CA ALA A 338 15.52 -19.76 20.04
C ALA A 338 16.06 -18.77 19.00
N THR A 339 16.31 -19.17 17.74
CA THR A 339 17.04 -18.37 16.73
C THR A 339 16.18 -18.01 15.54
N GLY A 340 16.49 -16.86 14.91
CA GLY A 340 15.81 -16.41 13.69
C GLY A 340 14.40 -15.89 13.99
N GLY A 341 14.26 -14.70 14.54
CA GLY A 341 12.94 -14.16 14.90
C GLY A 341 12.04 -13.99 13.68
N ALA A 342 12.58 -13.60 12.52
CA ALA A 342 11.89 -13.77 11.24
C ALA A 342 12.31 -15.06 10.56
N ILE A 343 13.59 -15.19 10.21
CA ILE A 343 14.12 -16.28 9.38
C ILE A 343 15.24 -16.99 10.13
N ASP A 344 15.15 -18.32 10.23
CA ASP A 344 16.25 -19.19 10.63
C ASP A 344 16.62 -20.10 9.45
N ALA A 345 17.88 -20.06 9.01
CA ALA A 345 18.37 -20.91 7.93
C ALA A 345 19.62 -21.68 8.36
N VAL A 346 19.55 -23.02 8.36
CA VAL A 346 20.60 -23.91 8.88
C VAL A 346 21.47 -24.53 7.77
N SER A 347 20.95 -24.57 6.54
CA SER A 347 21.69 -25.02 5.35
C SER A 347 20.91 -24.65 4.10
N GLY A 348 21.58 -24.57 2.95
CA GLY A 348 20.95 -24.18 1.68
C GLY A 348 21.46 -22.86 1.14
N ILE A 349 20.63 -22.15 0.37
CA ILE A 349 20.90 -20.81 -0.17
C ILE A 349 19.68 -19.93 0.15
N LEU A 350 19.92 -18.75 0.72
CA LEU A 350 18.89 -17.75 0.97
C LEU A 350 19.19 -16.49 0.15
N GLU A 351 18.22 -16.06 -0.65
CA GLU A 351 18.22 -14.77 -1.33
C GLU A 351 17.03 -13.94 -0.84
N VAL A 352 17.31 -12.72 -0.39
CA VAL A 352 16.29 -11.77 0.09
C VAL A 352 16.46 -10.48 -0.70
N LEU A 353 15.41 -10.07 -1.43
CA LEU A 353 15.40 -8.89 -2.26
C LEU A 353 14.22 -7.99 -1.90
N ASP A 354 14.46 -6.68 -1.80
CA ASP A 354 13.39 -5.67 -1.68
C ASP A 354 12.37 -5.97 -0.57
N THR A 355 12.83 -6.62 0.51
CA THR A 355 11.99 -7.16 1.58
C THR A 355 12.18 -6.37 2.88
N VAL A 356 11.10 -6.15 3.62
CA VAL A 356 11.13 -5.53 4.96
C VAL A 356 11.12 -6.59 6.04
N ILE A 357 12.15 -6.60 6.90
CA ILE A 357 12.25 -7.47 8.08
C ILE A 357 12.31 -6.59 9.32
N ARG A 358 11.17 -6.42 10.00
CA ARG A 358 11.00 -5.42 11.07
C ARG A 358 10.49 -6.00 12.38
N GLY A 359 11.10 -5.61 13.49
CA GLY A 359 10.50 -5.81 14.82
C GLY A 359 10.38 -7.28 15.25
N ASN A 360 11.15 -8.18 14.64
CA ASN A 360 11.11 -9.60 14.94
C ASN A 360 12.02 -9.92 16.15
N VAL A 361 11.63 -10.90 16.95
CA VAL A 361 12.27 -11.18 18.24
C VAL A 361 12.67 -12.64 18.36
N ALA A 362 13.94 -12.87 18.64
CA ALA A 362 14.50 -14.17 19.03
C ALA A 362 15.04 -14.10 20.46
N THR A 363 15.07 -15.22 21.18
CA THR A 363 15.67 -15.25 22.54
C THR A 363 17.16 -15.60 22.51
N ALA A 364 17.61 -16.43 21.56
CA ALA A 364 18.98 -16.95 21.50
C ALA A 364 19.90 -16.20 20.53
N GLY A 365 19.36 -15.62 19.43
CA GLY A 365 20.13 -14.83 18.47
C GLY A 365 19.44 -14.66 17.12
N GLY A 366 19.84 -13.65 16.35
CA GLY A 366 19.30 -13.37 15.01
C GLY A 366 17.81 -13.02 15.07
N GLY A 367 17.48 -11.88 15.67
CA GLY A 367 16.11 -11.39 15.75
C GLY A 367 15.48 -11.24 14.37
N GLY A 368 16.21 -10.71 13.39
CA GLY A 368 15.75 -10.69 12.00
C GLY A 368 16.06 -12.03 11.35
N ILE A 369 17.32 -12.19 10.95
CA ILE A 369 17.80 -13.39 10.25
C ILE A 369 18.87 -14.09 11.10
N HIS A 370 18.77 -15.42 11.22
CA HIS A 370 19.84 -16.27 11.73
C HIS A 370 20.28 -17.25 10.63
N LEU A 371 21.59 -17.32 10.40
CA LEU A 371 22.24 -18.21 9.45
C LEU A 371 23.24 -19.10 10.20
N ASP A 372 23.00 -20.41 10.19
CA ASP A 372 23.97 -21.43 10.61
C ASP A 372 24.33 -22.26 9.39
N GLY A 373 25.61 -22.61 9.19
CA GLY A 373 26.04 -23.48 8.08
C GLY A 373 25.73 -23.03 6.64
N THR A 374 25.22 -21.81 6.42
CA THR A 374 24.81 -21.26 5.11
C THR A 374 25.25 -19.80 4.93
N THR A 375 25.03 -19.26 3.72
CA THR A 375 25.22 -17.85 3.39
C THR A 375 23.95 -17.26 2.78
N ALA A 376 23.63 -16.01 3.12
CA ALA A 376 22.56 -15.26 2.47
C ALA A 376 23.11 -14.20 1.49
N SER A 377 22.36 -13.94 0.42
CA SER A 377 22.51 -12.75 -0.43
C SER A 377 21.33 -11.84 -0.14
N ILE A 378 21.59 -10.61 0.32
CA ILE A 378 20.54 -9.68 0.73
C ILE A 378 20.75 -8.36 -0.01
N GLY A 379 19.76 -7.90 -0.75
CA GLY A 379 19.80 -6.64 -1.49
C GLY A 379 18.44 -5.96 -1.46
N GLY A 380 18.40 -4.64 -1.62
CA GLY A 380 17.17 -3.88 -1.48
C GLY A 380 16.51 -4.03 -0.10
N GLY A 381 15.43 -3.30 0.11
CA GLY A 381 14.62 -3.44 1.32
C GLY A 381 15.32 -3.02 2.61
N ARG A 382 14.74 -3.43 3.75
CA ARG A 382 15.07 -2.87 5.07
C ARG A 382 14.99 -3.91 6.17
N ILE A 383 16.06 -4.05 6.96
CA ILE A 383 16.14 -4.94 8.12
C ILE A 383 16.39 -4.10 9.36
N CYS A 384 15.39 -3.95 10.23
CA CYS A 384 15.53 -3.09 11.40
C CYS A 384 14.67 -3.49 12.60
N GLY A 385 14.95 -2.92 13.78
CA GLY A 385 14.11 -3.10 14.97
C GLY A 385 14.06 -4.53 15.50
N ASN A 386 14.84 -5.45 14.93
CA ASN A 386 14.84 -6.84 15.33
C ASN A 386 15.73 -7.06 16.57
N SER A 387 15.38 -8.01 17.43
CA SER A 387 16.08 -8.23 18.71
C SER A 387 16.41 -9.71 18.92
N PRO A 388 17.61 -10.06 19.40
CA PRO A 388 18.68 -9.17 19.86
C PRO A 388 19.56 -8.60 18.74
N ASP A 389 19.52 -9.19 17.54
CA ASP A 389 20.38 -8.83 16.42
C ASP A 389 19.56 -8.72 15.13
N GLN A 390 19.92 -7.81 14.24
CA GLN A 390 19.30 -7.73 12.90
C GLN A 390 19.59 -9.00 12.08
N ILE A 391 20.87 -9.39 12.02
CA ILE A 391 21.34 -10.55 11.25
C ILE A 391 22.47 -11.22 12.03
N VAL A 392 22.42 -12.55 12.17
CA VAL A 392 23.51 -13.38 12.69
C VAL A 392 23.94 -14.37 11.61
N GLY A 393 25.25 -14.48 11.39
CA GLY A 393 25.86 -15.40 10.42
C GLY A 393 26.40 -14.70 9.17
N ASP A 394 26.86 -15.49 8.19
CA ASP A 394 27.56 -14.99 7.01
C ASP A 394 26.59 -14.55 5.91
N TRP A 395 26.62 -13.28 5.50
CA TRP A 395 25.81 -12.78 4.39
C TRP A 395 26.59 -11.80 3.50
N THR A 396 26.09 -11.59 2.29
CA THR A 396 26.63 -10.65 1.30
C THR A 396 25.59 -9.61 0.96
N ASP A 397 25.99 -8.35 0.98
CA ASP A 397 25.20 -7.22 0.49
C ASP A 397 25.19 -7.22 -1.04
N ALA A 398 24.03 -7.47 -1.62
CA ALA A 398 23.77 -7.42 -3.07
C ALA A 398 23.46 -5.99 -3.57
N GLY A 399 23.46 -5.01 -2.67
CA GLY A 399 23.24 -3.58 -2.90
C GLY A 399 21.84 -3.15 -2.50
N GLY A 400 21.72 -1.96 -1.91
CA GLY A 400 20.43 -1.30 -1.64
C GLY A 400 19.70 -1.75 -0.37
N VAL A 401 20.24 -2.70 0.40
CA VAL A 401 19.65 -3.08 1.69
C VAL A 401 20.06 -2.10 2.79
N VAL A 402 19.10 -1.69 3.61
CA VAL A 402 19.33 -0.88 4.81
C VAL A 402 19.23 -1.76 6.06
N VAL A 403 20.30 -1.82 6.86
CA VAL A 403 20.32 -2.57 8.13
C VAL A 403 20.55 -1.62 9.31
N ARG A 404 19.57 -1.50 10.22
CA ARG A 404 19.58 -0.55 11.36
C ARG A 404 19.02 -1.19 12.62
N GLU A 405 19.34 -0.65 13.80
CA GLU A 405 18.74 -1.14 15.05
C GLU A 405 17.31 -0.63 15.26
N ASP A 406 16.96 0.52 14.69
CA ASP A 406 15.66 1.17 14.83
C ASP A 406 14.96 1.24 13.47
N CYS A 407 13.64 1.04 13.47
CA CYS A 407 12.79 1.17 12.29
C CYS A 407 11.93 2.44 12.28
N SER A 408 11.93 3.21 13.35
CA SER A 408 11.07 4.38 13.50
C SER A 408 11.50 5.56 12.65
N ILE A 409 12.70 5.52 12.07
CA ILE A 409 13.22 6.57 11.18
C ILE A 409 13.29 6.01 9.76
N LEU A 410 12.59 6.67 8.84
CA LEU A 410 12.58 6.37 7.40
C LEU A 410 13.29 7.51 6.67
N SER A 411 14.46 7.25 6.10
CA SER A 411 15.28 8.26 5.44
C SER A 411 14.98 8.37 3.95
N VAL A 412 14.79 9.58 3.44
CA VAL A 412 14.60 9.86 2.00
C VAL A 412 15.78 10.73 1.51
N PRO A 413 16.53 10.34 0.46
CA PRO A 413 16.28 9.19 -0.42
C PRO A 413 17.00 7.89 -0.01
N GLU A 414 17.67 7.85 1.15
CA GLU A 414 18.58 6.75 1.52
C GLU A 414 17.86 5.40 1.66
N ASP A 415 16.74 5.36 2.38
CA ASP A 415 15.94 4.16 2.60
C ASP A 415 14.84 4.02 1.55
N PHE A 416 14.27 5.13 1.08
CA PHE A 416 13.22 5.18 0.08
C PHE A 416 13.50 6.27 -0.96
N PRO A 417 13.44 6.00 -2.27
CA PRO A 417 13.74 6.99 -3.31
C PRO A 417 12.73 8.15 -3.34
N THR A 418 11.53 7.98 -2.80
CA THR A 418 10.47 9.02 -2.76
C THR A 418 9.82 9.13 -1.39
N ILE A 419 9.23 10.30 -1.11
CA ILE A 419 8.47 10.53 0.14
C ILE A 419 7.21 9.65 0.16
N ALA A 420 6.56 9.44 -0.99
CA ALA A 420 5.38 8.59 -1.09
C ALA A 420 5.65 7.14 -0.69
N GLU A 421 6.77 6.58 -1.14
CA GLU A 421 7.20 5.22 -0.74
C GLU A 421 7.54 5.15 0.77
N ALA A 422 8.15 6.19 1.33
CA ALA A 422 8.40 6.26 2.76
C ALA A 422 7.08 6.31 3.56
N VAL A 423 6.09 7.08 3.11
CA VAL A 423 4.75 7.13 3.75
C VAL A 423 4.04 5.78 3.66
N GLU A 424 4.09 5.11 2.52
CA GLU A 424 3.46 3.78 2.32
C GLU A 424 4.09 2.71 3.23
N ALA A 425 5.38 2.85 3.57
CA ALA A 425 6.09 1.95 4.47
C ALA A 425 6.06 2.36 5.96
N ALA A 426 5.51 3.52 6.29
CA ALA A 426 5.50 4.06 7.65
C ALA A 426 4.37 3.47 8.49
N ARG A 427 4.56 3.50 9.81
CA ARG A 427 3.53 3.17 10.82
C ARG A 427 3.30 4.37 11.73
N ASP A 428 2.21 4.32 12.49
CA ASP A 428 1.95 5.31 13.53
C ASP A 428 3.15 5.47 14.48
N GLY A 429 3.59 6.71 14.64
CA GLY A 429 4.74 7.13 15.43
C GLY A 429 6.08 7.14 14.68
N ASP A 430 6.13 6.67 13.42
CA ASP A 430 7.35 6.74 12.61
C ASP A 430 7.66 8.20 12.18
N THR A 431 8.93 8.47 11.89
CA THR A 431 9.47 9.75 11.43
C THR A 431 10.12 9.58 10.06
N ILE A 432 9.65 10.35 9.08
CA ILE A 432 10.24 10.47 7.76
C ILE A 432 11.26 11.60 7.81
N MET A 433 12.54 11.27 7.61
CA MET A 433 13.66 12.21 7.59
C MET A 433 14.06 12.47 6.14
N ILE A 434 13.98 13.72 5.68
CA ILE A 434 14.20 14.09 4.28
C ILE A 434 15.53 14.85 4.17
N ALA A 435 16.46 14.31 3.38
CA ALA A 435 17.74 14.97 3.11
C ALA A 435 17.56 16.21 2.23
N ALA A 436 18.48 17.17 2.32
CA ALA A 436 18.46 18.40 1.52
C ALA A 436 18.30 18.12 0.01
N GLY A 437 17.37 18.84 -0.65
CA GLY A 437 17.09 18.64 -2.07
C GLY A 437 15.69 19.08 -2.50
N ASP A 438 15.42 18.90 -3.80
CA ASP A 438 14.12 19.16 -4.42
C ASP A 438 13.36 17.83 -4.62
N TYR A 439 12.12 17.75 -4.12
CA TYR A 439 11.30 16.54 -4.15
C TYR A 439 9.93 16.80 -4.77
N PHE A 440 9.47 15.86 -5.58
CA PHE A 440 8.11 15.84 -6.14
C PHE A 440 7.24 14.93 -5.29
N LEU A 441 6.12 15.46 -4.77
CA LEU A 441 5.23 14.70 -3.89
C LEU A 441 4.24 13.81 -4.66
N SER A 442 3.70 14.29 -5.77
CA SER A 442 2.77 13.54 -6.63
C SER A 442 2.57 14.25 -7.98
N ASP A 443 1.93 13.57 -8.95
CA ASP A 443 1.38 14.20 -10.15
C ASP A 443 0.20 15.14 -9.83
N ASP A 444 -0.38 15.01 -8.63
CA ASP A 444 -1.40 15.89 -8.09
C ASP A 444 -0.78 17.04 -7.29
N ASP A 445 -1.41 18.22 -7.31
CA ASP A 445 -0.93 19.44 -6.63
C ASP A 445 -0.96 19.36 -5.08
N PHE A 446 -1.56 18.31 -4.53
CA PHE A 446 -1.79 18.12 -3.09
C PHE A 446 -1.60 16.67 -2.65
N PHE A 447 -0.49 16.38 -1.97
CA PHE A 447 -0.18 15.08 -1.41
C PHE A 447 -0.69 15.00 0.03
N LEU A 448 -1.71 14.17 0.26
CA LEU A 448 -2.37 14.01 1.55
C LEU A 448 -1.96 12.68 2.19
N ILE A 449 -1.41 12.75 3.40
CA ILE A 449 -1.14 11.60 4.25
C ILE A 449 -2.40 11.31 5.07
N GLU A 450 -3.01 10.15 4.81
CA GLU A 450 -4.25 9.70 5.46
C GLU A 450 -3.99 8.51 6.39
N ASP A 451 -4.76 8.42 7.47
CA ASP A 451 -4.87 7.24 8.35
C ASP A 451 -3.57 6.74 8.99
N THR A 452 -2.48 7.54 8.93
CA THR A 452 -1.17 7.21 9.52
C THR A 452 -0.59 8.41 10.24
N VAL A 453 -0.23 8.25 11.52
CA VAL A 453 0.36 9.31 12.36
C VAL A 453 1.87 9.32 12.17
N VAL A 454 2.38 10.08 11.21
CA VAL A 454 3.82 10.15 10.90
C VAL A 454 4.37 11.56 11.01
N SER A 455 5.57 11.68 11.55
CA SER A 455 6.30 12.96 11.57
C SER A 455 7.13 13.11 10.29
N VAL A 456 7.26 14.32 9.76
CA VAL A 456 8.03 14.61 8.55
C VAL A 456 9.01 15.75 8.83
N ILE A 457 10.31 15.45 8.79
CA ILE A 457 11.37 16.38 9.18
C ILE A 457 12.38 16.51 8.04
N GLY A 458 12.66 17.74 7.63
CA GLY A 458 13.68 18.05 6.63
C GLY A 458 15.05 18.37 7.22
N GLU A 459 16.10 18.28 6.41
CA GLU A 459 17.39 18.87 6.74
C GLU A 459 17.38 20.40 6.59
N THR A 460 18.26 21.07 7.33
CA THR A 460 18.46 22.52 7.28
C THR A 460 19.77 22.92 6.59
N ASN A 461 19.78 24.12 6.04
CA ASN A 461 20.98 24.79 5.56
C ASN A 461 21.83 25.26 6.76
N ALA A 462 23.06 25.73 6.48
CA ALA A 462 23.97 26.18 7.53
C ALA A 462 23.46 27.39 8.34
N ASP A 463 22.54 28.17 7.77
CA ASP A 463 21.87 29.31 8.39
C ASP A 463 20.62 28.92 9.21
N GLY A 464 20.23 27.64 9.20
CA GLY A 464 19.03 27.12 9.86
C GLY A 464 17.75 27.16 9.01
N SER A 465 17.81 27.68 7.78
CA SER A 465 16.64 27.65 6.88
C SER A 465 16.38 26.24 6.33
N PRO A 466 15.14 25.90 5.94
CA PRO A 466 14.82 24.63 5.28
C PRO A 466 15.68 24.37 4.04
N ALA A 467 16.36 23.22 3.99
CA ALA A 467 17.11 22.76 2.82
C ALA A 467 16.29 21.80 1.93
N VAL A 468 15.11 21.40 2.40
CA VAL A 468 14.18 20.53 1.67
C VAL A 468 13.11 21.36 0.99
N ASN A 469 13.01 21.24 -0.32
CA ASN A 469 12.02 21.91 -1.14
C ASN A 469 11.05 20.88 -1.74
N LEU A 470 9.80 20.92 -1.30
CA LEU A 470 8.72 20.09 -1.79
C LEU A 470 7.98 20.83 -2.91
N GLU A 471 8.07 20.30 -4.14
CA GLU A 471 7.28 20.76 -5.26
C GLU A 471 5.83 20.28 -5.10
N GLY A 472 5.00 21.15 -4.51
CA GLY A 472 3.57 20.89 -4.30
C GLY A 472 3.12 21.22 -2.87
N SER A 473 1.94 20.72 -2.52
CA SER A 473 1.35 20.92 -1.20
C SER A 473 1.35 19.63 -0.39
N LEU A 474 1.60 19.72 0.91
CA LEU A 474 1.58 18.59 1.84
C LEU A 474 0.39 18.70 2.79
N GLY A 475 -0.40 17.63 2.92
CA GLY A 475 -1.53 17.56 3.83
C GLY A 475 -1.44 16.38 4.80
N PHE A 476 -2.07 16.53 5.97
CA PHE A 476 -2.26 15.46 6.94
C PHE A 476 -3.73 15.35 7.33
N ASN A 477 -4.26 14.13 7.32
CA ASN A 477 -5.57 13.77 7.83
C ASN A 477 -5.41 12.62 8.85
N GLY A 478 -5.38 12.96 10.14
CA GLY A 478 -4.88 12.05 11.18
C GLY A 478 -5.89 11.69 12.26
N GLN A 479 -6.68 10.63 12.07
CA GLN A 479 -7.61 10.09 13.07
C GLN A 479 -6.88 9.33 14.19
N GLY A 480 -6.33 10.00 15.21
CA GLY A 480 -5.68 9.32 16.34
C GLY A 480 -4.63 10.19 17.02
N VAL A 481 -4.53 10.12 18.36
CA VAL A 481 -3.80 11.15 19.12
C VAL A 481 -2.42 10.68 19.59
N GLU A 482 -1.43 10.86 18.72
CA GLU A 482 -0.09 11.37 19.07
C GLU A 482 0.21 12.59 18.17
N PRO A 483 0.94 13.60 18.65
CA PRO A 483 1.17 14.81 17.87
C PRO A 483 2.09 14.54 16.67
N ILE A 484 1.64 14.93 15.48
CA ILE A 484 2.44 14.93 14.25
C ILE A 484 3.46 16.07 14.33
N ILE A 485 4.73 15.79 14.02
CA ILE A 485 5.80 16.78 13.97
C ILE A 485 6.16 17.05 12.51
N ILE A 486 6.11 18.31 12.10
CA ILE A 486 6.48 18.76 10.75
C ILE A 486 7.53 19.85 10.90
N GLU A 487 8.74 19.61 10.42
CA GLU A 487 9.86 20.53 10.65
C GLU A 487 10.72 20.72 9.40
N ASP A 488 11.24 21.94 9.23
CA ASP A 488 12.32 22.25 8.28
C ASP A 488 11.97 21.98 6.80
N LEU A 489 10.73 22.27 6.40
CA LEU A 489 10.24 22.06 5.04
C LEU A 489 9.89 23.37 4.34
N LYS A 490 10.27 23.48 3.07
CA LYS A 490 9.71 24.45 2.12
C LYS A 490 8.68 23.76 1.24
N MET A 491 7.49 24.34 1.10
CA MET A 491 6.38 23.79 0.30
C MET A 491 5.49 24.91 -0.26
N ALA A 492 4.63 24.58 -1.23
CA ALA A 492 3.72 25.55 -1.81
C ALA A 492 2.55 25.90 -0.86
N SER A 493 2.00 24.88 -0.19
CA SER A 493 0.88 25.01 0.75
C SER A 493 0.80 23.81 1.68
N HIS A 494 0.08 23.97 2.79
CA HIS A 494 -0.03 22.98 3.84
C HIS A 494 -1.47 22.81 4.33
N GLY A 495 -1.91 21.57 4.56
CA GLY A 495 -3.24 21.26 5.10
C GLY A 495 -3.20 20.36 6.33
N LEU A 496 -3.92 20.73 7.37
CA LEU A 496 -4.06 19.98 8.61
C LEU A 496 -5.54 19.68 8.85
N TYR A 497 -5.90 18.40 8.83
CA TYR A 497 -7.27 17.91 8.94
C TYR A 497 -7.38 16.92 10.09
N ASP A 498 -8.30 17.19 11.01
CA ASP A 498 -8.66 16.32 12.14
C ASP A 498 -7.45 15.71 12.89
N CYS A 499 -6.42 16.52 13.13
CA CYS A 499 -5.15 16.05 13.69
C CYS A 499 -4.66 16.95 14.83
N THR A 500 -3.66 16.46 15.58
CA THR A 500 -2.83 17.31 16.46
C THR A 500 -1.44 17.42 15.85
N ALA A 501 -0.97 18.63 15.56
CA ALA A 501 0.30 18.85 14.86
C ALA A 501 1.13 20.00 15.45
N THR A 502 2.45 19.86 15.39
CA THR A 502 3.42 20.95 15.60
C THR A 502 4.17 21.15 14.29
N VAL A 503 4.15 22.37 13.78
CA VAL A 503 4.82 22.76 12.53
C VAL A 503 5.89 23.80 12.89
N THR A 504 7.16 23.48 12.71
CA THR A 504 8.28 24.34 13.10
C THR A 504 9.14 24.69 11.90
N ASN A 505 9.59 25.95 11.80
CA ASN A 505 10.57 26.40 10.81
C ASN A 505 10.20 26.01 9.36
N CYS A 506 8.91 26.08 9.01
CA CYS A 506 8.43 25.75 7.68
C CYS A 506 8.16 27.00 6.84
N LEU A 507 8.44 26.89 5.54
CA LEU A 507 8.27 27.95 4.55
C LEU A 507 7.16 27.56 3.56
N MET A 508 5.97 28.14 3.72
CA MET A 508 4.85 27.97 2.80
C MET A 508 4.80 29.15 1.83
N VAL A 509 5.45 29.01 0.68
CA VAL A 509 5.67 30.11 -0.27
C VAL A 509 5.25 29.79 -1.68
N ASP A 510 4.90 30.85 -2.42
CA ASP A 510 4.58 30.80 -3.85
C ASP A 510 3.39 29.89 -4.22
N GLY A 511 2.56 29.48 -3.24
CA GLY A 511 1.36 28.66 -3.48
C GLY A 511 0.41 29.30 -4.50
N GLN A 512 -0.15 28.53 -5.41
CA GLN A 512 -1.02 29.02 -6.49
C GLN A 512 -2.37 28.27 -6.51
N GLU A 513 -3.24 28.69 -7.42
CA GLU A 513 -4.48 28.00 -7.77
C GLU A 513 -5.60 28.06 -6.71
N ASN A 514 -6.05 26.91 -6.20
CA ASN A 514 -7.25 26.83 -5.36
C ASN A 514 -6.96 27.20 -3.91
N PHE A 515 -5.72 27.01 -3.46
CA PHE A 515 -5.33 27.24 -2.08
C PHE A 515 -3.86 27.65 -2.01
N ALA A 516 -3.57 28.67 -1.20
CA ALA A 516 -2.20 29.15 -0.98
C ALA A 516 -2.00 29.48 0.50
N GLY A 517 -1.09 28.75 1.16
CA GLY A 517 -0.71 28.95 2.56
C GLY A 517 -1.06 27.76 3.45
N VAL A 518 -1.62 28.00 4.65
CA VAL A 518 -1.95 26.96 5.65
C VAL A 518 -3.45 26.85 5.92
N LEU A 519 -4.00 25.65 5.74
CA LEU A 519 -5.40 25.32 6.01
C LEU A 519 -5.47 24.43 7.25
N VAL A 520 -6.20 24.86 8.27
CA VAL A 520 -6.45 24.08 9.48
C VAL A 520 -7.95 23.81 9.59
N ASN A 521 -8.30 22.53 9.71
CA ASN A 521 -9.69 22.10 9.83
C ASN A 521 -9.87 20.99 10.86
N GLN A 522 -10.70 21.24 11.88
CA GLN A 522 -10.94 20.33 13.01
C GLN A 522 -9.65 19.88 13.71
N ALA A 523 -8.60 20.72 13.71
CA ALA A 523 -7.27 20.32 14.15
C ALA A 523 -6.72 21.21 15.28
N LYS A 524 -5.83 20.63 16.09
CA LYS A 524 -5.02 21.36 17.07
C LYS A 524 -3.63 21.56 16.52
N ALA A 525 -3.22 22.79 16.28
CA ALA A 525 -1.97 23.07 15.58
C ALA A 525 -1.16 24.15 16.30
N THR A 526 0.13 23.89 16.49
CA THR A 526 1.09 24.94 16.86
C THR A 526 1.99 25.18 15.66
N LEU A 527 1.97 26.38 15.10
CA LEU A 527 2.94 26.83 14.11
C LEU A 527 3.97 27.72 14.80
N LEU A 528 5.23 27.34 14.71
CA LEU A 528 6.36 28.02 15.34
C LEU A 528 7.38 28.41 14.27
N ASP A 529 7.82 29.68 14.27
CA ASP A 529 8.85 30.18 13.36
C ASP A 529 8.54 29.91 11.86
N CYS A 530 7.26 29.88 11.50
CA CYS A 530 6.83 29.59 10.13
C CYS A 530 6.65 30.88 9.32
N ARG A 531 6.98 30.83 8.03
CA ARG A 531 6.74 31.93 7.08
C ARG A 531 5.75 31.49 5.99
N ILE A 532 4.63 32.19 5.92
CA ILE A 532 3.56 32.00 4.93
C ILE A 532 3.54 33.23 4.02
N ALA A 533 4.15 33.14 2.84
CA ALA A 533 4.39 34.31 2.01
C ALA A 533 4.09 34.11 0.53
N ASP A 534 3.75 35.22 -0.14
CA ASP A 534 3.65 35.30 -1.60
C ASP A 534 2.67 34.30 -2.25
N GLY A 535 1.75 33.74 -1.46
CA GLY A 535 0.73 32.80 -1.93
C GLY A 535 -0.40 33.50 -2.67
N ASN A 536 -0.82 32.98 -3.82
CA ASN A 536 -1.91 33.49 -4.63
C ASN A 536 -3.05 32.46 -4.76
N SER A 537 -4.00 32.55 -3.84
CA SER A 537 -5.19 31.70 -3.84
C SER A 537 -6.32 32.34 -4.65
N GLY A 538 -6.86 31.61 -5.63
CA GLY A 538 -8.01 31.99 -6.44
C GLY A 538 -9.35 31.48 -5.91
N PHE A 539 -9.35 30.43 -5.09
CA PHE A 539 -10.57 29.78 -4.61
C PHE A 539 -10.78 29.98 -3.10
N LEU A 540 -9.83 29.57 -2.26
CA LEU A 540 -9.91 29.71 -0.79
C LEU A 540 -9.26 31.02 -0.29
N PRO A 541 -9.39 31.36 1.00
CA PRO A 541 -8.56 32.38 1.59
C PRO A 541 -7.07 32.08 1.43
N GLY A 542 -6.26 33.11 1.17
CA GLY A 542 -4.80 33.00 1.09
C GLY A 542 -4.13 33.34 2.42
N GLY A 543 -2.97 32.75 2.71
CA GLY A 543 -2.30 32.89 4.00
C GLY A 543 -2.75 31.79 4.96
N VAL A 544 -3.30 32.12 6.12
CA VAL A 544 -3.80 31.14 7.10
C VAL A 544 -5.32 31.10 7.06
N TYR A 545 -5.89 29.91 6.85
CA TYR A 545 -7.33 29.68 6.83
C TYR A 545 -7.73 28.61 7.86
N ILE A 546 -8.54 29.02 8.84
CA ILE A 546 -9.01 28.16 9.92
C ILE A 546 -10.53 28.03 9.80
N THR A 547 -11.00 26.80 9.65
CA THR A 547 -12.41 26.48 9.44
C THR A 547 -12.76 25.17 10.11
N ASP A 548 -13.95 25.02 10.66
CA ASP A 548 -14.44 23.73 11.17
C ASP A 548 -15.77 23.38 10.50
N GLN A 549 -15.94 22.12 10.12
CA GLN A 549 -17.26 21.60 9.72
C GLN A 549 -18.09 21.27 10.97
N ILE A 550 -19.42 21.28 10.81
CA ILE A 550 -20.33 20.73 11.82
C ILE A 550 -20.62 19.29 11.42
N GLU A 551 -20.07 18.34 12.16
CA GLU A 551 -20.31 16.92 11.96
C GLU A 551 -21.01 16.35 13.20
N ASP A 552 -22.15 15.67 12.99
CA ASP A 552 -22.97 15.01 14.01
C ASP A 552 -23.35 15.81 15.29
N GLY A 553 -23.24 17.14 15.25
CA GLY A 553 -23.71 18.02 16.32
C GLY A 553 -22.77 18.11 17.53
N GLU A 554 -21.61 17.47 17.49
CA GLU A 554 -20.47 17.79 18.37
C GLU A 554 -19.58 18.84 17.70
N ILE A 555 -19.05 19.77 18.49
CA ILE A 555 -18.17 20.82 18.00
C ILE A 555 -16.76 20.44 18.46
N VAL A 556 -15.95 19.88 17.56
CA VAL A 556 -14.49 19.94 17.70
C VAL A 556 -14.07 21.28 17.11
N THR A 557 -13.65 22.21 17.95
CA THR A 557 -13.14 23.51 17.51
C THR A 557 -11.64 23.40 17.25
N SER A 558 -11.17 23.88 16.11
CA SER A 558 -9.73 24.05 15.89
C SER A 558 -9.13 24.94 16.99
N ASP A 559 -7.93 24.59 17.44
CA ASP A 559 -7.17 25.27 18.50
C ASP A 559 -5.76 25.53 17.97
N VAL A 560 -5.47 26.78 17.59
CA VAL A 560 -4.31 27.13 16.77
C VAL A 560 -3.45 28.18 17.44
N ASP A 561 -2.21 27.82 17.73
CA ASP A 561 -1.18 28.74 18.20
C ASP A 561 -0.28 29.13 17.02
N LEU A 562 -0.21 30.43 16.71
CA LEU A 562 0.78 31.00 15.79
C LEU A 562 1.82 31.74 16.62
N ILE A 563 3.06 31.27 16.59
CA ILE A 563 4.16 31.79 17.41
C ILE A 563 5.32 32.17 16.50
N ASP A 564 5.78 33.41 16.59
CA ASP A 564 6.92 33.93 15.80
C ASP A 564 6.74 33.75 14.27
N CYS A 565 5.48 33.68 13.81
CA CYS A 565 5.15 33.46 12.40
C CYS A 565 5.07 34.77 11.60
N VAL A 566 5.48 34.71 10.32
CA VAL A 566 5.37 35.82 9.36
C VAL A 566 4.38 35.45 8.26
N ILE A 567 3.32 36.24 8.11
CA ILE A 567 2.24 36.02 7.14
C ILE A 567 2.17 37.25 6.24
N GLU A 568 2.71 37.17 5.03
CA GLU A 568 2.91 38.34 4.18
C GLU A 568 2.63 38.17 2.69
N ASN A 569 2.24 39.26 2.04
CA ASN A 569 2.06 39.34 0.58
C ASN A 569 1.10 38.30 -0.03
N ASN A 570 0.26 37.64 0.78
CA ASN A 570 -0.66 36.65 0.27
C ASN A 570 -1.87 37.32 -0.39
N THR A 571 -2.39 36.71 -1.45
CA THR A 571 -3.65 37.07 -2.08
C THR A 571 -4.69 35.99 -1.97
N GLY A 572 -5.94 36.43 -1.83
CA GLY A 572 -7.05 35.54 -1.51
C GLY A 572 -8.27 35.75 -2.38
N GLY A 573 -8.77 34.65 -2.92
CA GLY A 573 -9.92 34.58 -3.80
C GLY A 573 -11.20 34.25 -3.06
N CYS A 574 -12.28 34.08 -3.83
CA CYS A 574 -13.53 33.52 -3.33
C CYS A 574 -14.35 33.00 -4.52
N PRO A 575 -14.96 31.79 -4.43
CA PRO A 575 -15.50 31.12 -5.61
C PRO A 575 -16.93 31.54 -5.96
N PHE A 576 -17.60 32.31 -5.08
CA PHE A 576 -19.00 32.68 -5.25
C PHE A 576 -19.18 34.10 -5.83
N PRO A 577 -20.20 34.35 -6.66
CA PRO A 577 -20.51 35.69 -7.15
C PRO A 577 -20.82 36.65 -5.99
N ASN A 578 -20.10 37.78 -5.94
CA ASN A 578 -20.22 38.84 -4.92
C ASN A 578 -19.70 38.49 -3.51
N CYS A 579 -18.92 37.43 -3.34
CA CYS A 579 -18.14 37.29 -2.12
C CYS A 579 -16.81 38.03 -2.25
N GLY A 580 -16.41 38.73 -1.18
CA GLY A 580 -15.10 39.37 -1.11
C GLY A 580 -14.07 38.35 -0.64
N GLY A 581 -13.01 38.16 -1.42
CA GLY A 581 -11.90 37.28 -1.09
C GLY A 581 -11.22 37.66 0.23
N LYS A 582 -10.53 36.70 0.84
CA LYS A 582 -9.88 36.87 2.14
C LYS A 582 -8.41 36.47 2.05
N ALA A 583 -7.50 37.29 2.53
CA ALA A 583 -6.09 36.96 2.68
C ALA A 583 -5.64 37.20 4.12
N GLY A 584 -4.37 36.92 4.42
CA GLY A 584 -3.76 37.11 5.74
C GLY A 584 -4.16 35.98 6.68
N VAL A 585 -5.04 36.26 7.65
CA VAL A 585 -5.55 35.23 8.58
C VAL A 585 -7.07 35.25 8.57
N ARG A 586 -7.69 34.18 8.09
CA ARG A 586 -9.14 34.00 8.07
C ARG A 586 -9.56 32.93 9.06
N ILE A 587 -10.44 33.29 9.99
CA ILE A 587 -10.93 32.40 11.06
C ILE A 587 -12.45 32.35 10.95
N GLU A 588 -13.00 31.22 10.51
CA GLU A 588 -14.45 30.99 10.47
C GLU A 588 -14.96 30.46 11.81
N ARG A 589 -14.20 29.58 12.45
CA ARG A 589 -14.47 28.95 13.75
C ARG A 589 -13.12 28.58 14.37
N GLY A 590 -13.07 28.47 15.70
CA GLY A 590 -11.87 28.04 16.43
C GLY A 590 -11.36 29.04 17.46
N ILE A 591 -10.33 28.59 18.19
CA ILE A 591 -9.52 29.35 19.13
C ILE A 591 -8.19 29.62 18.44
N VAL A 592 -7.74 30.88 18.41
CA VAL A 592 -6.51 31.26 17.72
C VAL A 592 -5.72 32.26 18.56
N ASP A 593 -4.51 31.89 18.94
CA ASP A 593 -3.57 32.76 19.65
C ASP A 593 -2.41 33.14 18.73
N LEU A 594 -2.20 34.45 18.56
CA LEU A 594 -1.05 35.00 17.84
C LEU A 594 -0.07 35.61 18.83
N VAL A 595 1.15 35.10 18.84
CA VAL A 595 2.22 35.56 19.75
C VAL A 595 3.44 35.93 18.91
N ARG A 596 3.88 37.19 19.01
CA ARG A 596 5.05 37.72 18.27
C ARG A 596 4.98 37.52 16.75
N CYS A 597 3.78 37.49 16.19
CA CYS A 597 3.59 37.30 14.75
C CYS A 597 3.65 38.63 13.98
N ILE A 598 3.88 38.54 12.66
CA ILE A 598 3.79 39.66 11.72
C ILE A 598 2.78 39.30 10.63
N VAL A 599 1.70 40.08 10.48
CA VAL A 599 0.70 39.92 9.42
C VAL A 599 0.69 41.18 8.55
N ARG A 600 1.28 41.10 7.35
CA ARG A 600 1.50 42.30 6.53
C ARG A 600 1.27 42.19 5.03
N ASN A 601 0.91 43.30 4.40
CA ASN A 601 0.86 43.42 2.94
C ASN A 601 -0.02 42.38 2.21
N ASN A 602 -0.90 41.68 2.94
CA ASN A 602 -1.80 40.71 2.34
C ASN A 602 -2.98 41.42 1.67
N SER A 603 -3.40 40.93 0.50
CA SER A 603 -4.30 41.65 -0.40
C SER A 603 -5.44 40.77 -0.92
N ALA A 604 -6.69 41.18 -0.68
CA ALA A 604 -7.85 40.50 -1.24
C ALA A 604 -8.97 41.50 -1.57
N SER A 605 -9.90 41.08 -2.43
CA SER A 605 -11.05 41.92 -2.80
C SER A 605 -12.02 42.20 -1.64
N GLY A 606 -11.94 41.42 -0.56
CA GLY A 606 -12.77 41.57 0.63
C GLY A 606 -12.02 42.01 1.87
N TYR A 607 -10.94 41.31 2.25
CA TYR A 607 -10.18 41.62 3.47
C TYR A 607 -8.79 41.00 3.44
N GLY A 608 -7.73 41.77 3.76
CA GLY A 608 -6.36 41.26 3.73
C GLY A 608 -5.73 40.93 5.08
N GLY A 609 -6.16 41.55 6.19
CA GLY A 609 -5.50 41.36 7.49
C GLY A 609 -6.01 40.14 8.26
N ILE A 610 -6.26 40.30 9.56
CA ILE A 610 -6.91 39.26 10.37
C ILE A 610 -8.43 39.45 10.34
N SER A 611 -9.18 38.43 9.90
CA SER A 611 -10.64 38.47 9.86
C SER A 611 -11.30 37.26 10.51
N MET A 612 -12.31 37.53 11.33
CA MET A 612 -13.00 36.53 12.14
C MET A 612 -14.49 36.49 11.81
N ALA A 613 -15.11 35.31 11.93
CA ALA A 613 -16.56 35.15 11.93
C ALA A 613 -17.14 35.21 13.36
N SER A 614 -18.44 34.95 13.53
CA SER A 614 -19.15 35.25 14.79
C SER A 614 -18.92 34.27 15.95
N GLN A 615 -18.24 33.15 15.74
CA GLN A 615 -18.05 32.07 16.72
C GLN A 615 -16.57 31.69 16.86
N THR A 616 -15.74 32.68 17.18
CA THR A 616 -14.28 32.55 17.32
C THR A 616 -13.81 33.13 18.65
N ASP A 617 -12.71 32.61 19.18
CA ASP A 617 -11.94 33.23 20.26
C ASP A 617 -10.54 33.52 19.73
N VAL A 618 -10.11 34.78 19.77
CA VAL A 618 -8.85 35.20 19.15
C VAL A 618 -8.12 36.13 20.09
N SER A 619 -6.86 35.84 20.37
CA SER A 619 -6.00 36.71 21.19
C SER A 619 -4.70 37.03 20.49
N LEU A 620 -4.21 38.26 20.71
CA LEU A 620 -2.96 38.74 20.15
C LEU A 620 -2.04 39.20 21.29
N THR A 621 -0.77 38.83 21.20
CA THR A 621 0.31 39.27 22.11
C THR A 621 1.54 39.64 21.27
N ASP A 622 2.13 40.81 21.52
CA ASP A 622 3.36 41.29 20.83
C ASP A 622 3.31 41.17 19.29
N THR A 623 2.12 41.23 18.69
CA THR A 623 1.89 40.94 17.26
C THR A 623 1.72 42.23 16.45
N THR A 624 2.31 42.26 15.25
CA THR A 624 2.21 43.38 14.31
C THR A 624 1.26 43.07 13.16
N VAL A 625 0.28 43.94 12.90
CA VAL A 625 -0.66 43.82 11.76
C VAL A 625 -0.70 45.13 10.98
N CYS A 626 -0.23 45.12 9.73
CA CYS A 626 -0.08 46.35 8.95
C CYS A 626 -0.12 46.18 7.43
N GLY A 627 -0.38 47.26 6.68
CA GLY A 627 -0.26 47.25 5.21
C GLY A 627 -1.25 46.35 4.46
N ASN A 628 -2.21 45.73 5.16
CA ASN A 628 -3.15 44.80 4.55
C ASN A 628 -4.33 45.52 3.89
N SER A 629 -4.91 44.91 2.86
CA SER A 629 -6.03 45.49 2.12
C SER A 629 -7.31 45.68 2.98
N SER A 630 -7.97 46.82 2.76
CA SER A 630 -9.10 47.35 3.53
C SER A 630 -10.39 46.50 3.44
N PRO A 631 -11.36 46.62 4.39
CA PRO A 631 -11.48 47.68 5.42
C PRO A 631 -10.83 47.37 6.77
N GLY A 632 -9.70 48.01 7.07
CA GLY A 632 -8.99 47.88 8.35
C GLY A 632 -8.04 46.68 8.41
N GLN A 633 -7.26 46.62 9.48
CA GLN A 633 -6.23 45.60 9.68
C GLN A 633 -6.73 44.37 10.47
N ILE A 634 -7.62 44.57 11.46
CA ILE A 634 -8.31 43.48 12.17
C ILE A 634 -9.85 43.67 12.14
N ASN A 635 -10.59 42.63 11.75
CA ASN A 635 -12.05 42.65 11.63
C ASN A 635 -12.69 41.49 12.38
N GLY A 636 -13.37 41.82 13.47
CA GLY A 636 -14.00 40.88 14.40
C GLY A 636 -13.68 41.23 15.85
N ASN A 637 -14.14 40.41 16.79
CA ASN A 637 -13.82 40.58 18.21
C ASN A 637 -12.55 39.81 18.54
N TRP A 638 -11.59 40.46 19.19
CA TRP A 638 -10.34 39.85 19.62
C TRP A 638 -9.93 40.40 20.99
N THR A 639 -9.05 39.68 21.68
CA THR A 639 -8.50 40.03 22.99
C THR A 639 -7.07 40.56 22.83
N ASP A 640 -6.84 41.77 23.34
CA ASP A 640 -5.52 42.38 23.40
C ASP A 640 -4.80 41.98 24.70
N ASN A 641 -3.79 41.12 24.60
CA ASN A 641 -2.95 40.71 25.72
C ASN A 641 -1.74 41.64 25.94
N GLY A 642 -1.57 42.67 25.10
CA GLY A 642 -0.50 43.67 25.19
C GLY A 642 0.59 43.51 24.13
N GLY A 643 1.31 44.61 23.87
CA GLY A 643 2.47 44.64 22.96
C GLY A 643 2.15 44.69 21.47
N ASN A 644 0.87 44.67 21.09
CA ASN A 644 0.45 44.62 19.70
C ASN A 644 0.58 45.97 18.97
N THR A 645 0.93 45.92 17.68
CA THR A 645 1.00 47.08 16.78
C THR A 645 0.03 46.90 15.61
N VAL A 646 -0.99 47.76 15.51
CA VAL A 646 -2.02 47.67 14.45
C VAL A 646 -2.13 49.02 13.73
N ILE A 647 -1.63 49.10 12.50
CA ILE A 647 -1.49 50.34 11.73
C ILE A 647 -1.77 50.12 10.25
N ASP A 648 -2.32 51.13 9.55
CA ASP A 648 -2.80 50.93 8.17
C ASP A 648 -1.70 50.69 7.15
N GLU A 649 -0.57 51.39 7.30
CA GLU A 649 0.64 51.21 6.51
C GLU A 649 1.67 50.53 7.39
N CYS A 650 2.36 49.52 6.87
CA CYS A 650 3.52 49.02 7.58
C CYS A 650 4.57 50.12 7.68
N PRO A 651 5.30 50.22 8.80
CA PRO A 651 6.54 50.97 8.78
C PRO A 651 7.33 50.40 7.62
N GLU A 652 7.82 51.25 6.71
CA GLU A 652 8.75 50.75 5.71
C GLU A 652 9.88 50.08 6.48
N GLU A 653 10.15 48.81 6.18
CA GLU A 653 11.34 48.19 6.71
C GLU A 653 12.49 49.09 6.30
N CYS A 654 13.19 49.61 7.31
CA CYS A 654 14.37 50.40 7.13
C CYS A 654 15.52 49.47 7.53
N PRO A 655 15.87 48.49 6.68
CA PRO A 655 16.70 47.36 7.10
C PRO A 655 18.11 47.82 7.46
N GLY A 656 18.46 49.04 7.03
CA GLY A 656 19.69 49.73 7.37
C GLY A 656 19.58 50.71 8.54
N ASP A 657 18.48 50.81 9.29
CA ASP A 657 18.42 51.61 10.52
C ASP A 657 18.73 50.72 11.74
N PHE A 658 20.01 50.37 11.88
CA PHE A 658 20.48 49.49 12.95
C PHE A 658 20.44 50.15 14.34
N ASN A 659 20.36 51.47 14.38
CA ASN A 659 20.40 52.23 15.63
C ASN A 659 19.01 52.73 16.09
N GLY A 660 17.99 52.59 15.25
CA GLY A 660 16.58 52.86 15.54
C GLY A 660 16.26 54.35 15.66
N ASP A 661 16.96 55.21 14.91
CA ASP A 661 16.76 56.67 14.94
C ASP A 661 15.99 57.23 13.73
N ASP A 662 15.29 56.36 13.02
CA ASP A 662 14.44 56.63 11.86
C ASP A 662 15.25 57.19 10.66
N SER A 663 16.52 56.81 10.53
CA SER A 663 17.39 57.23 9.43
C SER A 663 18.49 56.20 9.16
N VAL A 664 18.62 55.75 7.91
CA VAL A 664 19.82 55.02 7.44
C VAL A 664 20.91 56.03 7.12
N ASP A 665 21.89 56.17 8.00
CA ASP A 665 23.00 57.09 7.75
C ASP A 665 24.39 56.55 8.15
N GLY A 666 25.33 57.46 8.39
CA GLY A 666 26.69 57.09 8.77
C GLY A 666 26.78 56.41 10.14
N GLY A 667 25.76 56.57 11.00
CA GLY A 667 25.63 55.84 12.25
C GLY A 667 25.45 54.35 12.00
N ASP A 668 24.50 54.00 11.14
CA ASP A 668 24.14 52.61 10.82
C ASP A 668 25.17 51.93 9.93
N LEU A 669 25.82 52.68 9.03
CA LEU A 669 26.95 52.15 8.27
C LEU A 669 28.07 51.67 9.20
N GLY A 670 28.23 52.33 10.35
CA GLY A 670 29.15 51.90 11.40
C GLY A 670 28.78 50.56 12.02
N PHE A 671 27.49 50.27 12.19
CA PHE A 671 26.97 48.99 12.68
C PHE A 671 27.14 47.88 11.63
N LEU A 672 26.77 48.15 10.38
CA LEU A 672 26.95 47.20 9.27
C LEU A 672 28.42 46.78 9.11
N LEU A 673 29.34 47.76 9.10
CA LEU A 673 30.77 47.46 8.99
C LEU A 673 31.34 46.76 10.23
N ALA A 674 30.73 46.96 11.41
CA ALA A 674 31.13 46.26 12.63
C ALA A 674 30.66 44.80 12.63
N ALA A 675 29.54 44.50 11.97
CA ALA A 675 28.98 43.17 11.78
C ALA A 675 29.57 42.42 10.57
N TRP A 676 30.51 43.02 9.83
CA TRP A 676 31.04 42.48 8.58
C TRP A 676 31.56 41.03 8.71
N GLY A 677 31.01 40.13 7.91
CA GLY A 677 31.29 38.69 7.92
C GLY A 677 30.60 37.92 9.06
N GLY A 678 29.53 38.47 9.63
CA GLY A 678 28.62 37.79 10.56
C GLY A 678 27.16 38.19 10.28
N PRO A 679 26.18 37.62 10.99
CA PRO A 679 24.77 37.73 10.64
C PRO A 679 24.08 39.01 11.16
N ASP A 680 24.74 39.78 12.02
CA ASP A 680 24.11 40.84 12.82
C ASP A 680 23.59 42.05 12.00
N ALA A 681 23.99 42.20 10.73
CA ALA A 681 23.55 43.26 9.82
C ALA A 681 23.32 42.73 8.39
N ASP A 682 22.90 41.46 8.29
CA ASP A 682 22.50 40.80 7.06
C ASP A 682 21.11 41.30 6.62
N ILE A 683 21.09 42.13 5.59
CA ILE A 683 19.89 42.78 5.04
C ILE A 683 19.27 41.92 3.94
N ASN A 684 20.07 41.15 3.20
CA ASN A 684 19.58 40.31 2.10
C ASN A 684 19.14 38.90 2.56
N GLY A 685 19.45 38.53 3.80
CA GLY A 685 19.09 37.27 4.44
C GLY A 685 19.91 36.07 3.96
N ASP A 686 21.15 36.28 3.50
CA ASP A 686 22.03 35.21 2.99
C ASP A 686 23.02 34.62 4.02
N GLY A 687 22.97 35.12 5.25
CA GLY A 687 23.71 34.64 6.42
C GLY A 687 25.01 35.40 6.74
N ASP A 688 25.49 36.26 5.85
CA ASP A 688 26.76 36.99 6.02
C ASP A 688 26.62 38.48 5.69
N THR A 689 26.94 39.38 6.64
CA THR A 689 27.02 40.82 6.33
C THR A 689 28.20 41.11 5.39
N ASP A 690 27.93 41.38 4.12
CA ASP A 690 28.96 41.59 3.10
C ASP A 690 28.67 42.72 2.09
N GLY A 691 29.31 42.65 0.91
CA GLY A 691 29.13 43.63 -0.15
C GLY A 691 27.71 43.70 -0.71
N GLY A 692 26.94 42.62 -0.62
CA GLY A 692 25.52 42.54 -0.95
C GLY A 692 24.68 43.42 -0.02
N ASP A 693 24.87 43.26 1.29
CA ASP A 693 24.17 44.06 2.32
C ASP A 693 24.55 45.51 2.24
N LEU A 694 25.84 45.81 2.06
CA LEU A 694 26.28 47.19 1.87
C LEU A 694 25.62 47.82 0.63
N GLY A 695 25.41 47.04 -0.43
CA GLY A 695 24.70 47.47 -1.63
C GLY A 695 23.23 47.84 -1.34
N LEU A 696 22.52 46.99 -0.61
CA LEU A 696 21.13 47.22 -0.20
C LEU A 696 21.00 48.35 0.80
N PHE A 697 21.88 48.38 1.81
CA PHE A 697 22.01 49.44 2.80
C PHE A 697 22.15 50.82 2.15
N LEU A 698 23.04 50.96 1.17
CA LEU A 698 23.23 52.24 0.46
C LEU A 698 22.01 52.62 -0.42
N SER A 699 21.19 51.64 -0.81
CA SER A 699 20.00 51.90 -1.63
C SER A 699 18.86 52.57 -0.84
N VAL A 700 18.85 52.37 0.48
CA VAL A 700 17.89 52.96 1.42
C VAL A 700 18.47 54.14 2.22
N TRP A 701 19.65 54.65 1.84
CA TRP A 701 20.35 55.73 2.56
C TRP A 701 19.51 57.01 2.64
N GLY A 702 19.28 57.49 3.86
CA GLY A 702 18.50 58.69 4.16
C GLY A 702 17.51 58.45 5.29
N ARG A 703 16.61 59.42 5.51
CA ARG A 703 15.52 59.23 6.48
C ARG A 703 14.63 58.07 6.06
N CYS A 704 14.33 57.19 7.01
CA CYS A 704 13.29 56.18 6.86
C CYS A 704 11.94 56.90 6.61
N PRO A 705 11.09 56.42 5.69
CA PRO A 705 9.84 57.08 5.30
C PRO A 705 8.81 57.29 6.41
#